data_AF-A0A957AW06-F1
#
_entry.id   AF-A0A957AW06-F1
#
_cell.length_a   1.000
_cell.length_b   1.000
_cell.length_c   1.000
_cell.angle_alpha   90.00
_cell.angle_beta   90.00
_cell.angle_gamma   90.00
#
_symmetry.space_group_name_H-M   'P 1'
#
loop_
_entity.id
_entity.type
_entity.pdbx_description
1 polymer ?
#
loop_
_entity_poly.entity_id
_entity_poly.type
_entity_poly.pdbx_seq_one_letter_code
_entity_poly.pdbx_strand_id
1 'polypeptide(L)'
;MPVVPPIAHPGVYIQEIPSGVHTITGVPTSVTAFLGRAPRGPVNEPTAVFNYGDYERTFGGLDLNSTMSYAVRDFFANGGGSALIVRLFQGTGEDGDGSTPAPAAAPPAAADKLKDASAAIKTTGDELKNLAKEDADPETTRSKIKNALRQADAALAAAETAVSQEAAKAIALKKLEAVKAAFDDNNTADAAKALAEAEQELKRIMAGVAVAPAAADGVAHTDDGFIVAANPGSWGNTLKVAFNKVENPDVLDKYGVEPGELFNLSVYEGNGRSPAETIPNVTIQDGKRRIDQVLLQQSGLIRVGDYKSDYAPPDGPQALSGGADSQKLELSAYLGSADEKTGYHALEKADLFNLLCVPPDTRDGDLDPSLHDTFAGYCTERRAMYIVDSPHSWASRPETAAATAKASLGDLGVSGPKARNAALYFPRVVQADPLREGQPDVFPACGIIAGVMARTDATRGVWKAPAGLDAAVNGIRGLQANLTDAENGELNPLGVNCLRVFPTIGPVVWGARTLRGADQLADEYKYVPVRRLALFIEETLYRSTQWAVFEPNDEPLWSQLRLNIGIFMHDLFRQGAFQGGKPADAYFVRCDSTTTTQSDIDKGIVNIIVGFAPLKPAEFVIIYLQQIAGNLAA
;
A
#
# COMPACT_ATOMS: atom_id res chain seq x y z
N MET A 1 -21.83 -9.05 35.14
CA MET A 1 -22.02 -10.44 35.59
C MET A 1 -23.30 -10.98 34.98
N PRO A 2 -23.29 -12.18 34.35
CA PRO A 2 -24.54 -12.87 34.04
C PRO A 2 -25.30 -13.08 35.35
N VAL A 3 -26.60 -12.82 35.35
CA VAL A 3 -27.44 -12.96 36.55
C VAL A 3 -27.50 -14.44 36.92
N VAL A 4 -26.84 -14.80 38.01
CA VAL A 4 -26.96 -16.15 38.60
C VAL A 4 -28.36 -16.23 39.24
N PRO A 5 -29.24 -17.16 38.82
CA PRO A 5 -30.49 -17.39 39.53
C PRO A 5 -30.16 -17.83 40.96
N PRO A 6 -30.83 -17.30 42.00
CA PRO A 6 -30.58 -17.73 43.38
C PRO A 6 -30.87 -19.24 43.51
N ILE A 7 -29.84 -19.99 43.88
CA ILE A 7 -29.91 -21.45 44.04
C ILE A 7 -30.77 -21.75 45.27
N ALA A 8 -32.01 -22.14 45.07
CA ALA A 8 -33.01 -22.25 46.13
C ALA A 8 -33.38 -23.70 46.51
N HIS A 9 -32.81 -24.71 45.85
CA HIS A 9 -33.13 -26.12 46.14
C HIS A 9 -32.04 -27.10 45.66
N PRO A 10 -31.95 -28.32 46.25
CA PRO A 10 -31.05 -29.38 45.77
C PRO A 10 -31.45 -29.84 44.37
N GLY A 11 -30.52 -29.80 43.40
CA GLY A 11 -30.74 -30.21 42.01
C GLY A 11 -29.47 -30.11 41.15
N VAL A 12 -29.53 -30.62 39.92
CA VAL A 12 -28.47 -30.45 38.90
C VAL A 12 -28.82 -29.24 38.04
N TYR A 13 -27.93 -28.24 37.99
CA TYR A 13 -28.12 -27.01 37.22
C TYR A 13 -27.24 -27.06 35.96
N ILE A 14 -27.84 -26.78 34.80
CA ILE A 14 -27.13 -26.65 33.53
C ILE A 14 -26.93 -25.16 33.28
N GLN A 15 -25.67 -24.73 33.19
CA GLN A 15 -25.30 -23.40 32.76
C GLN A 15 -24.67 -23.51 31.38
N GLU A 16 -25.33 -22.97 30.37
CA GLU A 16 -24.74 -22.83 29.05
C GLU A 16 -23.72 -21.70 29.10
N ILE A 17 -22.44 -22.07 29.08
CA ILE A 17 -21.36 -21.13 28.82
C ILE A 17 -21.33 -20.96 27.30
N PRO A 18 -21.57 -19.76 26.74
CA PRO A 18 -21.42 -19.53 25.31
C PRO A 18 -19.99 -19.92 24.93
N SER A 19 -19.83 -20.85 23.98
CA SER A 19 -18.51 -21.16 23.46
C SER A 19 -18.06 -20.01 22.56
N GLY A 20 -17.50 -18.96 23.15
CA GLY A 20 -16.83 -17.85 22.46
C GLY A 20 -15.48 -18.29 21.89
N VAL A 21 -15.45 -19.40 21.15
CA VAL A 21 -14.23 -19.85 20.49
C VAL A 21 -14.02 -18.95 19.28
N HIS A 22 -13.11 -17.99 19.44
CA HIS A 22 -12.64 -17.14 18.35
C HIS A 22 -11.49 -17.87 17.66
N THR A 23 -11.79 -18.57 16.58
CA THR A 23 -10.77 -19.27 15.80
C THR A 23 -9.80 -18.26 15.17
N ILE A 24 -8.52 -18.40 15.50
CA ILE A 24 -7.45 -17.61 14.89
C ILE A 24 -7.06 -18.28 13.56
N THR A 25 -7.18 -17.53 12.47
CA THR A 25 -6.75 -17.97 11.14
C THR A 25 -5.52 -17.18 10.72
N GLY A 26 -4.51 -17.86 10.20
CA GLY A 26 -3.28 -17.23 9.72
C GLY A 26 -3.55 -16.23 8.59
N VAL A 27 -2.88 -15.08 8.64
CA VAL A 27 -2.90 -14.10 7.55
C VAL A 27 -2.12 -14.61 6.32
N PRO A 28 -2.34 -14.05 5.12
CA PRO A 28 -1.45 -14.28 3.99
C PRO A 28 0.02 -13.98 4.35
N THR A 29 0.97 -14.73 3.76
CA THR A 29 2.41 -14.63 4.07
C THR A 29 3.28 -14.08 2.93
N SER A 30 2.69 -13.88 1.75
CA SER A 30 3.42 -13.57 0.51
C SER A 30 2.72 -12.55 -0.40
N VAL A 31 1.76 -11.77 0.12
CA VAL A 31 1.21 -10.61 -0.62
C VAL A 31 2.36 -9.63 -0.83
N THR A 32 2.76 -9.43 -2.09
CA THR A 32 3.97 -8.67 -2.43
C THR A 32 3.62 -7.30 -2.98
N ALA A 33 4.04 -6.24 -2.29
CA ALA A 33 3.94 -4.88 -2.75
C ALA A 33 5.07 -4.54 -3.73
N PHE A 34 4.73 -3.99 -4.88
CA PHE A 34 5.66 -3.42 -5.86
C PHE A 34 5.44 -1.92 -5.96
N LEU A 35 6.54 -1.17 -5.88
CA LEU A 35 6.55 0.28 -6.01
C LEU A 35 7.44 0.68 -7.18
N GLY A 36 6.93 1.49 -8.12
CA GLY A 36 7.69 1.92 -9.28
C GLY A 36 6.82 2.45 -10.42
N ARG A 37 7.45 2.75 -11.56
CA ARG A 37 6.78 3.29 -12.75
C ARG A 37 5.98 2.23 -13.49
N ALA A 38 4.87 2.61 -14.11
CA ALA A 38 4.19 1.80 -15.12
C ALA A 38 3.69 2.67 -16.30
N PRO A 39 3.50 2.10 -17.51
CA PRO A 39 2.96 2.82 -18.68
C PRO A 39 1.61 3.47 -18.46
N ARG A 40 0.72 2.78 -17.72
CA ARG A 40 -0.63 3.27 -17.44
C ARG A 40 -1.13 2.78 -16.09
N GLY A 41 -2.38 3.12 -15.77
CA GLY A 41 -3.07 2.67 -14.56
C GLY A 41 -3.07 3.71 -13.43
N PRO A 42 -3.78 3.42 -12.33
CA PRO A 42 -3.94 4.33 -11.20
C PRO A 42 -2.60 4.74 -10.58
N VAL A 43 -2.39 6.04 -10.36
CA VAL A 43 -1.18 6.59 -9.72
C VAL A 43 -1.40 6.70 -8.21
N ASN A 44 -0.40 6.32 -7.41
CA ASN A 44 -0.45 6.34 -5.94
C ASN A 44 -1.65 5.57 -5.34
N GLU A 45 -2.18 4.58 -6.07
CA GLU A 45 -3.32 3.78 -5.64
C GLU A 45 -2.93 2.29 -5.66
N PRO A 46 -2.79 1.66 -4.48
CA PRO A 46 -2.45 0.25 -4.40
C PRO A 46 -3.52 -0.62 -5.08
N THR A 47 -3.15 -1.24 -6.18
CA THR A 47 -4.08 -2.09 -6.95
C THR A 47 -3.65 -3.54 -6.84
N ALA A 48 -4.55 -4.39 -6.37
CA ALA A 48 -4.31 -5.83 -6.27
C ALA A 48 -4.36 -6.49 -7.65
N VAL A 49 -3.37 -7.33 -7.94
CA VAL A 49 -3.28 -8.16 -9.15
C VAL A 49 -2.90 -9.60 -8.76
N PHE A 50 -3.49 -10.59 -9.42
CA PHE A 50 -3.35 -12.01 -9.04
C PHE A 50 -2.58 -12.84 -10.06
N ASN A 51 -2.26 -12.25 -11.21
CA ASN A 51 -1.45 -12.84 -12.26
C ASN A 51 -0.88 -11.72 -13.13
N TYR A 52 0.04 -12.07 -14.04
CA TYR A 52 0.65 -11.08 -14.91
C TYR A 52 -0.32 -10.47 -15.94
N GLY A 53 -1.33 -11.22 -16.40
CA GLY A 53 -2.34 -10.70 -17.31
C GLY A 53 -3.20 -9.59 -16.69
N ASP A 54 -3.47 -9.67 -15.38
CA ASP A 54 -4.12 -8.58 -14.64
C ASP A 54 -3.25 -7.32 -14.60
N TYR A 55 -1.94 -7.49 -14.41
CA TYR A 55 -0.97 -6.40 -14.48
C TYR A 55 -0.94 -5.79 -15.89
N GLU A 56 -0.86 -6.58 -16.95
CA GLU A 56 -0.89 -6.09 -18.34
C GLU A 56 -2.16 -5.29 -18.63
N ARG A 57 -3.31 -5.84 -18.22
CA ARG A 57 -4.63 -5.21 -18.41
C ARG A 57 -4.81 -3.92 -17.62
N THR A 58 -4.10 -3.70 -16.52
CA THR A 58 -4.29 -2.50 -15.67
C THR A 58 -3.18 -1.47 -15.86
N PHE A 59 -1.94 -1.95 -16.00
CA PHE A 59 -0.72 -1.14 -15.95
C PHE A 59 0.05 -1.07 -17.28
N GLY A 60 -0.33 -1.86 -18.28
CA GLY A 60 0.23 -1.77 -19.65
C GLY A 60 1.35 -2.76 -19.98
N GLY A 61 1.65 -3.71 -19.08
CA GLY A 61 2.57 -4.82 -19.35
C GLY A 61 4.04 -4.43 -19.30
N LEU A 62 4.89 -5.16 -20.03
CA LEU A 62 6.33 -4.88 -20.09
C LEU A 62 6.58 -3.50 -20.72
N ASP A 63 7.48 -2.75 -20.11
CA ASP A 63 7.89 -1.45 -20.63
C ASP A 63 9.38 -1.18 -20.43
N LEU A 64 10.01 -0.59 -21.43
CA LEU A 64 11.46 -0.38 -21.42
C LEU A 64 11.93 0.54 -20.28
N ASN A 65 11.07 1.47 -19.87
CA ASN A 65 11.32 2.44 -18.82
C ASN A 65 10.76 2.01 -17.45
N SER A 66 10.23 0.79 -17.32
CA SER A 66 9.70 0.23 -16.09
C SER A 66 10.37 -1.10 -15.76
N THR A 67 11.40 -1.08 -14.94
CA THR A 67 11.97 -2.30 -14.36
C THR A 67 10.96 -3.05 -13.48
N MET A 68 10.00 -2.33 -12.88
CA MET A 68 8.90 -2.92 -12.10
C MET A 68 8.06 -3.88 -12.94
N SER A 69 7.81 -3.56 -14.21
CA SER A 69 7.06 -4.45 -15.10
C SER A 69 7.72 -5.84 -15.27
N TYR A 70 9.06 -5.88 -15.31
CA TYR A 70 9.84 -7.12 -15.34
C TYR A 70 9.82 -7.83 -13.99
N ALA A 71 10.01 -7.09 -12.89
CA ALA A 71 9.97 -7.67 -11.54
C ALA A 71 8.61 -8.33 -11.23
N VAL A 72 7.50 -7.71 -11.63
CA VAL A 72 6.14 -8.26 -11.44
C VAL A 72 5.93 -9.52 -12.30
N ARG A 73 6.40 -9.51 -13.57
CA ARG A 73 6.38 -10.71 -14.41
C ARG A 73 7.13 -11.87 -13.76
N ASP A 74 8.34 -11.58 -13.28
CA ASP A 74 9.24 -12.57 -12.73
C ASP A 74 8.73 -13.13 -11.39
N PHE A 75 8.05 -12.30 -10.60
CA PHE A 75 7.34 -12.73 -9.40
C PHE A 75 6.31 -13.81 -9.69
N PHE A 76 5.41 -13.55 -10.65
CA PHE A 76 4.39 -14.54 -11.03
C PHE A 76 5.02 -15.79 -11.67
N ALA A 77 6.07 -15.63 -12.49
CA ALA A 77 6.79 -16.75 -13.09
C ALA A 77 7.52 -17.64 -12.05
N ASN A 78 7.82 -17.09 -10.87
CA ASN A 78 8.49 -17.80 -9.79
C ASN A 78 7.52 -18.29 -8.69
N GLY A 79 6.20 -18.23 -8.90
CA GLY A 79 5.22 -18.78 -7.96
C GLY A 79 4.61 -17.77 -6.99
N GLY A 80 4.77 -16.48 -7.27
CA GLY A 80 3.97 -15.42 -6.67
C GLY A 80 2.48 -15.58 -7.00
N GLY A 81 1.61 -15.33 -6.02
CA GLY A 81 0.15 -15.51 -6.18
C GLY A 81 -0.68 -14.23 -6.03
N SER A 82 -0.18 -13.22 -5.32
CA SER A 82 -0.89 -11.96 -5.11
C SER A 82 0.11 -10.81 -4.97
N ALA A 83 -0.10 -9.75 -5.75
CA ALA A 83 0.72 -8.56 -5.71
C ALA A 83 -0.15 -7.30 -5.54
N LEU A 84 0.39 -6.31 -4.84
CA LEU A 84 -0.14 -4.95 -4.75
C LEU A 84 0.78 -4.03 -5.54
N ILE A 85 0.25 -3.39 -6.56
CA ILE A 85 1.02 -2.51 -7.43
C ILE A 85 0.72 -1.06 -7.03
N VAL A 86 1.78 -0.31 -6.70
CA VAL A 86 1.71 1.13 -6.52
C VAL A 86 2.51 1.77 -7.64
N ARG A 87 1.78 2.36 -8.61
CA ARG A 87 2.38 3.12 -9.69
C ARG A 87 2.78 4.49 -9.20
N LEU A 88 4.05 4.82 -9.36
CA LEU A 88 4.59 6.17 -9.20
C LEU A 88 4.64 6.87 -10.55
N PHE A 89 4.46 8.20 -10.52
CA PHE A 89 4.48 9.06 -11.69
C PHE A 89 5.18 10.37 -11.37
N GLN A 90 6.05 10.81 -12.27
CA GLN A 90 6.74 12.09 -12.24
C GLN A 90 6.33 12.90 -13.46
N GLY A 91 5.74 14.08 -13.25
CA GLY A 91 5.34 15.00 -14.30
C GLY A 91 6.51 15.71 -15.00
N THR A 92 6.19 16.53 -16.00
CA THR A 92 7.09 17.36 -16.80
C THR A 92 7.27 18.79 -16.28
N GLY A 93 6.46 19.24 -15.30
CA GLY A 93 6.59 20.58 -14.69
C GLY A 93 7.89 20.81 -13.91
N GLU A 94 8.48 22.01 -14.03
CA GLU A 94 9.78 22.42 -13.41
C GLU A 94 9.72 22.66 -11.89
N ASP A 95 8.55 22.59 -11.25
CA ASP A 95 8.43 22.74 -9.80
C ASP A 95 8.44 21.37 -9.12
N GLY A 96 9.58 21.02 -8.52
CA GLY A 96 9.78 19.85 -7.65
C GLY A 96 9.01 19.90 -6.33
N ASP A 97 7.74 20.30 -6.37
CA ASP A 97 6.80 20.36 -5.23
C ASP A 97 6.24 18.96 -4.88
N GLY A 98 6.28 17.99 -5.79
CA GLY A 98 5.78 16.64 -5.51
C GLY A 98 4.26 16.50 -5.59
N SER A 99 3.52 17.53 -6.01
CA SER A 99 2.11 17.44 -6.43
C SER A 99 1.99 16.55 -7.66
N THR A 100 1.91 15.26 -7.37
CA THR A 100 1.54 14.20 -8.29
C THR A 100 0.04 14.37 -8.60
N PRO A 101 -0.46 14.05 -9.81
CA PRO A 101 -1.89 14.08 -10.07
C PRO A 101 -2.63 13.27 -9.00
N ALA A 102 -3.49 13.96 -8.24
CA ALA A 102 -4.24 13.38 -7.14
C ALA A 102 -5.10 12.19 -7.61
N PRO A 103 -5.33 11.17 -6.77
CA PRO A 103 -6.23 10.07 -7.10
C PRO A 103 -7.65 10.60 -7.36
N ALA A 104 -8.34 9.91 -8.26
CA ALA A 104 -9.67 10.24 -8.76
C ALA A 104 -10.70 10.53 -7.64
N ALA A 105 -11.33 11.72 -7.66
CA ALA A 105 -12.62 11.93 -6.99
C ALA A 105 -13.41 13.15 -7.50
N ALA A 106 -14.75 13.00 -7.37
CA ALA A 106 -15.86 13.94 -7.20
C ALA A 106 -16.16 15.09 -8.21
N PRO A 107 -17.45 15.49 -8.35
CA PRO A 107 -17.95 16.47 -9.33
C PRO A 107 -17.42 17.91 -9.16
N PRO A 108 -17.09 18.63 -10.24
CA PRO A 108 -16.53 20.01 -10.19
C PRO A 108 -17.44 21.05 -9.52
N ALA A 109 -18.77 20.95 -9.70
CA ALA A 109 -19.72 21.91 -9.14
C ALA A 109 -19.77 21.94 -7.60
N ALA A 110 -19.31 20.87 -6.94
CA ALA A 110 -19.19 20.81 -5.48
C ALA A 110 -17.89 21.49 -5.00
N ALA A 111 -16.80 21.30 -5.74
CA ALA A 111 -15.48 21.82 -5.39
C ALA A 111 -15.40 23.35 -5.43
N ASP A 112 -16.00 23.99 -6.44
CA ASP A 112 -15.96 25.45 -6.56
C ASP A 112 -16.78 26.15 -5.46
N LYS A 113 -17.94 25.59 -5.10
CA LYS A 113 -18.76 26.10 -3.98
C LYS A 113 -18.08 25.91 -2.61
N LEU A 114 -17.29 24.85 -2.44
CA LEU A 114 -16.49 24.61 -1.23
C LEU A 114 -15.24 25.51 -1.16
N LYS A 115 -14.62 25.83 -2.31
CA LYS A 115 -13.57 26.86 -2.39
C LYS A 115 -14.10 28.25 -2.02
N ASP A 116 -15.28 28.62 -2.53
CA ASP A 116 -15.94 29.87 -2.20
C ASP A 116 -16.27 29.97 -0.69
N ALA A 117 -16.75 28.87 -0.10
CA ALA A 117 -16.99 28.79 1.35
C ALA A 117 -15.69 28.92 2.17
N SER A 118 -14.60 28.25 1.76
CA SER A 118 -13.31 28.37 2.44
C SER A 118 -12.73 29.77 2.33
N ALA A 119 -12.86 30.44 1.18
CA ALA A 119 -12.43 31.82 0.99
C ALA A 119 -13.22 32.76 1.90
N ALA A 120 -14.55 32.60 1.99
CA ALA A 120 -15.40 33.39 2.87
C ALA A 120 -15.06 33.21 4.36
N ILE A 121 -14.77 31.98 4.81
CA ILE A 121 -14.35 31.70 6.19
C ILE A 121 -12.98 32.35 6.48
N LYS A 122 -12.03 32.27 5.55
CA LYS A 122 -10.71 32.89 5.69
C LYS A 122 -10.81 34.42 5.77
N THR A 123 -11.57 35.04 4.88
CA THR A 123 -11.82 36.50 4.90
C THR A 123 -12.46 36.91 6.23
N THR A 124 -13.43 36.15 6.73
CA THR A 124 -14.05 36.38 8.04
C THR A 124 -13.03 36.28 9.18
N GLY A 125 -12.11 35.31 9.13
CA GLY A 125 -11.04 35.15 10.12
C GLY A 125 -9.98 36.23 10.10
N ASP A 126 -9.62 36.72 8.92
CA ASP A 126 -8.70 37.84 8.77
C ASP A 126 -9.33 39.16 9.23
N GLU A 127 -10.63 39.38 8.97
CA GLU A 127 -11.40 40.51 9.51
C GLU A 127 -11.48 40.45 11.05
N LEU A 128 -11.74 39.28 11.63
CA LEU A 128 -11.74 39.06 13.09
C LEU A 128 -10.38 39.38 13.74
N LYS A 129 -9.27 38.94 13.12
CA LYS A 129 -7.91 39.22 13.60
C LYS A 129 -7.53 40.70 13.49
N ASN A 130 -8.06 41.40 12.50
CA ASN A 130 -7.83 42.83 12.32
C ASN A 130 -8.68 43.67 13.29
N LEU A 131 -9.93 43.27 13.55
CA LEU A 131 -10.80 43.91 14.55
C LEU A 131 -10.32 43.72 15.99
N ALA A 132 -9.58 42.64 16.28
CA ALA A 132 -8.94 42.44 17.58
C ALA A 132 -7.70 43.33 17.82
N LYS A 133 -7.22 44.06 16.79
CA LYS A 133 -6.04 44.94 16.85
C LYS A 133 -6.37 46.43 16.83
N GLU A 134 -7.60 46.80 16.52
CA GLU A 134 -8.08 48.18 16.59
C GLU A 134 -8.79 48.41 17.94
N ASP A 135 -8.51 49.52 18.63
CA ASP A 135 -9.27 50.00 19.82
C ASP A 135 -10.69 50.44 19.40
N ALA A 136 -11.44 49.53 18.79
CA ALA A 136 -12.78 49.75 18.30
C ALA A 136 -13.80 49.51 19.44
N ASP A 137 -14.78 50.40 19.51
CA ASP A 137 -15.92 50.31 20.43
C ASP A 137 -16.54 48.89 20.44
N PRO A 138 -16.70 48.26 21.63
CA PRO A 138 -17.13 46.86 21.75
C PRO A 138 -18.44 46.53 21.03
N GLU A 139 -19.37 47.48 20.94
CA GLU A 139 -20.68 47.29 20.33
C GLU A 139 -20.60 47.28 18.79
N THR A 140 -19.71 48.10 18.25
CA THR A 140 -19.39 48.16 16.81
C THR A 140 -18.65 46.89 16.36
N THR A 141 -17.68 46.42 17.14
CA THR A 141 -16.97 45.16 16.90
C THR A 141 -17.93 43.96 16.94
N ARG A 142 -18.85 43.94 17.93
CA ARG A 142 -19.87 42.89 18.07
C ARG A 142 -20.81 42.81 16.86
N SER A 143 -21.18 43.96 16.29
CA SER A 143 -22.06 44.01 15.11
C SER A 143 -21.37 43.51 13.84
N LYS A 144 -20.09 43.85 13.64
CA LYS A 144 -19.30 43.36 12.50
C LYS A 144 -19.11 41.85 12.55
N ILE A 145 -18.81 41.30 13.73
CA ILE A 145 -18.64 39.85 13.93
C ILE A 145 -19.94 39.09 13.65
N LYS A 146 -21.09 39.58 14.13
CA LYS A 146 -22.40 38.98 13.83
C LYS A 146 -22.72 38.95 12.34
N ASN A 147 -22.39 40.01 11.61
CA ASN A 147 -22.60 40.07 10.17
C ASN A 147 -21.69 39.09 9.41
N ALA A 148 -20.42 38.99 9.79
CA ALA A 148 -19.48 38.07 9.17
C ALA A 148 -19.86 36.60 9.42
N LEU A 149 -20.28 36.26 10.66
CA LEU A 149 -20.82 34.94 10.99
C LEU A 149 -22.08 34.60 10.17
N ARG A 150 -22.97 35.57 9.96
CA ARG A 150 -24.17 35.40 9.13
C ARG A 150 -23.84 35.18 7.65
N GLN A 151 -22.80 35.84 7.13
CA GLN A 151 -22.32 35.62 5.77
C GLN A 151 -21.70 34.23 5.61
N ALA A 152 -20.94 33.76 6.59
CA ALA A 152 -20.39 32.40 6.62
C ALA A 152 -21.50 31.34 6.71
N ASP A 153 -22.52 31.53 7.55
CA ASP A 153 -23.72 30.67 7.63
C ASP A 153 -24.42 30.56 6.27
N ALA A 154 -24.59 31.70 5.56
CA ALA A 154 -25.23 31.73 4.25
C ALA A 154 -24.41 31.03 3.16
N ALA A 155 -23.08 31.21 3.15
CA ALA A 155 -22.18 30.54 2.21
C ALA A 155 -22.19 29.01 2.41
N LEU A 156 -22.21 28.54 3.66
CA LEU A 156 -22.24 27.12 3.99
C LEU A 156 -23.60 26.47 3.65
N ALA A 157 -24.71 27.19 3.86
CA ALA A 157 -26.05 26.75 3.45
C ALA A 157 -26.21 26.71 1.91
N ALA A 158 -25.54 27.59 1.16
CA ALA A 158 -25.50 27.52 -0.30
C ALA A 158 -24.71 26.30 -0.81
N ALA A 159 -23.70 25.83 -0.06
CA ALA A 159 -22.96 24.61 -0.36
C ALA A 159 -23.77 23.32 -0.05
N GLU A 160 -24.67 23.37 0.93
CA GLU A 160 -25.55 22.24 1.32
C GLU A 160 -26.45 21.73 0.18
N THR A 161 -26.96 22.63 -0.67
CA THR A 161 -27.83 22.25 -1.79
C THR A 161 -27.06 21.57 -2.94
N ALA A 162 -25.72 21.54 -2.89
CA ALA A 162 -24.87 21.07 -3.99
C ALA A 162 -24.11 19.75 -3.71
N VAL A 163 -24.04 19.28 -2.46
CA VAL A 163 -23.19 18.14 -2.07
C VAL A 163 -23.95 17.09 -1.29
N SER A 164 -24.04 15.88 -1.82
CA SER A 164 -24.57 14.70 -1.13
C SER A 164 -23.48 14.03 -0.28
N GLN A 165 -22.98 14.68 0.77
CA GLN A 165 -22.28 14.01 1.89
C GLN A 165 -22.49 14.78 3.21
N GLU A 166 -23.31 14.22 4.10
CA GLU A 166 -23.69 14.81 5.41
C GLU A 166 -22.53 14.97 6.40
N ALA A 167 -21.40 14.26 6.21
CA ALA A 167 -20.30 14.23 7.19
C ALA A 167 -19.46 15.51 7.25
N ALA A 168 -19.08 16.08 6.10
CA ALA A 168 -18.27 17.30 6.04
C ALA A 168 -19.05 18.52 6.59
N LYS A 169 -20.35 18.57 6.27
CA LYS A 169 -21.26 19.62 6.73
C LYS A 169 -21.53 19.53 8.24
N ALA A 170 -21.70 18.33 8.79
CA ALA A 170 -21.96 18.12 10.23
C ALA A 170 -20.79 18.59 11.12
N ILE A 171 -19.55 18.46 10.64
CA ILE A 171 -18.35 18.90 11.36
C ILE A 171 -18.18 20.43 11.26
N ALA A 172 -18.39 21.01 10.07
CA ALA A 172 -18.35 22.46 9.87
C ALA A 172 -19.43 23.19 10.69
N LEU A 173 -20.67 22.66 10.74
CA LEU A 173 -21.75 23.24 11.55
C LEU A 173 -21.45 23.16 13.06
N LYS A 174 -21.01 22.00 13.57
CA LYS A 174 -20.65 21.81 14.99
C LYS A 174 -19.57 22.79 15.46
N LYS A 175 -18.62 23.12 14.58
CA LYS A 175 -17.53 24.03 14.92
C LYS A 175 -17.93 25.50 14.83
N LEU A 176 -18.85 25.86 13.94
CA LEU A 176 -19.45 27.18 13.95
C LEU A 176 -20.31 27.40 15.20
N GLU A 177 -20.98 26.36 15.70
CA GLU A 177 -21.64 26.37 17.02
C GLU A 177 -20.64 26.55 18.16
N ALA A 178 -19.46 25.91 18.10
CA ALA A 178 -18.39 26.12 19.08
C ALA A 178 -17.82 27.55 19.06
N VAL A 179 -17.69 28.17 17.88
CA VAL A 179 -17.30 29.59 17.74
C VAL A 179 -18.40 30.52 18.27
N LYS A 180 -19.68 30.21 18.03
CA LYS A 180 -20.83 30.93 18.60
C LYS A 180 -20.83 30.82 20.14
N ALA A 181 -20.56 29.64 20.70
CA ALA A 181 -20.47 29.42 22.14
C ALA A 181 -19.28 30.16 22.79
N ALA A 182 -18.08 30.08 22.19
CA ALA A 182 -16.90 30.81 22.69
C ALA A 182 -17.06 32.34 22.63
N PHE A 183 -17.87 32.85 21.69
CA PHE A 183 -18.22 34.25 21.60
C PHE A 183 -19.19 34.71 22.70
N ASP A 184 -20.14 33.85 23.09
CA ASP A 184 -21.05 34.14 24.21
C ASP A 184 -20.32 34.19 25.56
N ASP A 185 -19.17 33.49 25.69
CA ASP A 185 -18.29 33.50 26.87
C ASP A 185 -17.26 34.65 26.89
N ASN A 186 -17.31 35.57 25.92
CA ASN A 186 -16.51 36.80 25.86
C ASN A 186 -14.97 36.60 25.75
N ASN A 187 -14.50 35.45 25.24
CA ASN A 187 -13.07 35.19 24.99
C ASN A 187 -12.71 35.22 23.50
N THR A 188 -12.29 36.39 23.00
CA THR A 188 -11.94 36.62 21.59
C THR A 188 -10.71 35.83 21.12
N ALA A 189 -9.80 35.46 22.02
CA ALA A 189 -8.60 34.68 21.69
C ALA A 189 -8.93 33.21 21.42
N ASP A 190 -9.84 32.63 22.19
CA ASP A 190 -10.31 31.25 22.00
C ASP A 190 -11.13 31.11 20.72
N ALA A 191 -11.94 32.12 20.39
CA ALA A 191 -12.67 32.18 19.12
C ALA A 191 -11.73 32.21 17.90
N ALA A 192 -10.64 33.00 17.96
CA ALA A 192 -9.66 33.06 16.88
C ALA A 192 -8.87 31.75 16.70
N LYS A 193 -8.57 31.06 17.81
CA LYS A 193 -7.90 29.75 17.79
C LYS A 193 -8.82 28.67 17.22
N ALA A 194 -10.07 28.60 17.68
CA ALA A 194 -11.07 27.66 17.16
C ALA A 194 -11.32 27.85 15.66
N LEU A 195 -11.28 29.10 15.18
CA LEU A 195 -11.41 29.42 13.77
C LEU A 195 -10.20 28.97 12.94
N ALA A 196 -8.97 29.13 13.46
CA ALA A 196 -7.76 28.65 12.79
C ALA A 196 -7.70 27.12 12.72
N GLU A 197 -8.11 26.43 13.79
CA GLU A 197 -8.24 24.97 13.81
C GLU A 197 -9.33 24.48 12.83
N ALA A 198 -10.45 25.22 12.72
CA ALA A 198 -11.49 24.94 11.74
C ALA A 198 -11.00 25.15 10.30
N GLU A 199 -10.22 26.21 10.01
CA GLU A 199 -9.62 26.45 8.70
C GLU A 199 -8.63 25.33 8.32
N GLN A 200 -7.81 24.88 9.26
CA GLN A 200 -6.84 23.81 9.02
C GLN A 200 -7.53 22.45 8.80
N GLU A 201 -8.62 22.17 9.52
CA GLU A 201 -9.40 20.95 9.34
C GLU A 201 -10.26 20.99 8.07
N LEU A 202 -10.78 22.17 7.69
CA LEU A 202 -11.42 22.38 6.40
C LEU A 202 -10.42 22.18 5.26
N LYS A 203 -9.18 22.67 5.38
CA LYS A 203 -8.10 22.40 4.41
C LYS A 203 -7.75 20.91 4.34
N ARG A 204 -7.72 20.20 5.46
CA ARG A 204 -7.54 18.73 5.48
C ARG A 204 -8.69 17.99 4.81
N ILE A 205 -9.93 18.44 5.00
CA ILE A 205 -11.11 17.87 4.33
C ILE A 205 -11.08 18.20 2.84
N MET A 206 -10.69 19.43 2.46
CA MET A 206 -10.51 19.84 1.06
C MET A 206 -9.38 19.07 0.37
N ALA A 207 -8.32 18.70 1.07
CA ALA A 207 -7.29 17.79 0.54
C ALA A 207 -7.85 16.39 0.23
N GLY A 208 -8.97 15.99 0.85
CA GLY A 208 -9.71 14.76 0.55
C GLY A 208 -10.83 14.91 -0.48
N VAL A 209 -11.19 16.14 -0.89
CA VAL A 209 -12.13 16.42 -1.97
C VAL A 209 -11.32 16.77 -3.20
N ALA A 210 -10.90 15.74 -3.97
CA ALA A 210 -10.20 15.97 -5.22
C ALA A 210 -11.09 16.80 -6.15
N VAL A 211 -10.56 17.93 -6.60
CA VAL A 211 -11.11 18.67 -7.74
C VAL A 211 -10.62 17.91 -8.97
N ALA A 212 -11.52 17.53 -9.88
CA ALA A 212 -11.10 17.06 -11.20
C ALA A 212 -10.15 18.11 -11.80
N PRO A 213 -8.86 17.80 -11.99
CA PRO A 213 -7.91 18.81 -12.43
C PRO A 213 -8.17 19.15 -13.89
N ALA A 214 -8.09 20.43 -14.23
CA ALA A 214 -7.75 20.86 -15.58
C ALA A 214 -6.51 20.07 -16.02
N ALA A 215 -6.59 19.43 -17.19
CA ALA A 215 -5.57 18.57 -17.81
C ALA A 215 -4.33 18.33 -16.93
N ALA A 216 -4.45 17.43 -15.95
CA ALA A 216 -3.32 17.07 -15.10
C ALA A 216 -2.13 16.66 -15.98
N ASP A 217 -0.92 17.01 -15.54
CA ASP A 217 0.31 16.82 -16.30
C ASP A 217 0.41 15.38 -16.86
N GLY A 218 0.54 15.27 -18.18
CA GLY A 218 0.60 14.00 -18.91
C GLY A 218 -0.72 13.22 -19.05
N VAL A 219 -1.89 13.80 -18.74
CA VAL A 219 -3.20 13.19 -18.98
C VAL A 219 -3.75 13.61 -20.35
N ALA A 220 -4.04 12.62 -21.20
CA ALA A 220 -4.63 12.87 -22.51
C ALA A 220 -6.07 13.41 -22.38
N HIS A 221 -6.47 14.32 -23.25
CA HIS A 221 -7.77 14.98 -23.19
C HIS A 221 -8.28 15.30 -24.60
N THR A 222 -9.60 15.46 -24.72
CA THR A 222 -10.23 16.02 -25.92
C THR A 222 -9.86 17.49 -26.07
N ASP A 223 -9.95 18.05 -27.29
CA ASP A 223 -9.58 19.44 -27.57
C ASP A 223 -10.31 20.48 -26.69
N ASP A 224 -11.53 20.13 -26.23
CA ASP A 224 -12.37 20.94 -25.34
C ASP A 224 -12.14 20.70 -23.84
N GLY A 225 -11.27 19.73 -23.50
CA GLY A 225 -10.93 19.32 -22.13
C GLY A 225 -12.05 18.59 -21.37
N PHE A 226 -13.18 18.28 -22.01
CA PHE A 226 -14.34 17.73 -21.32
C PHE A 226 -14.14 16.25 -20.97
N ILE A 227 -13.56 15.46 -21.87
CA ILE A 227 -13.18 14.07 -21.61
C ILE A 227 -11.67 13.98 -21.48
N VAL A 228 -11.23 13.32 -20.41
CA VAL A 228 -9.82 13.06 -20.13
C VAL A 228 -9.58 11.57 -19.96
N ALA A 229 -8.37 11.10 -20.22
CA ALA A 229 -7.96 9.74 -19.90
C ALA A 229 -8.01 9.56 -18.37
N ALA A 230 -8.30 8.33 -17.93
CA ALA A 230 -8.47 8.06 -16.51
C ALA A 230 -7.20 8.28 -15.68
N ASN A 231 -6.03 8.17 -16.30
CA ASN A 231 -4.72 8.33 -15.66
C ASN A 231 -3.68 8.88 -16.65
N PRO A 232 -2.57 9.47 -16.17
CA PRO A 232 -1.48 9.93 -17.02
C PRO A 232 -0.83 8.81 -17.83
N GLY A 233 -0.27 9.18 -18.97
CA GLY A 233 0.50 8.30 -19.86
C GLY A 233 0.17 8.49 -21.33
N SER A 234 1.11 8.14 -22.19
CA SER A 234 0.99 8.24 -23.65
C SER A 234 -0.09 7.30 -24.22
N TRP A 235 -0.45 6.24 -23.49
CA TRP A 235 -1.56 5.34 -23.81
C TRP A 235 -2.87 6.08 -24.08
N GLY A 236 -3.12 7.19 -23.36
CA GLY A 236 -4.33 7.99 -23.50
C GLY A 236 -4.47 8.61 -24.90
N ASN A 237 -3.36 8.84 -25.60
CA ASN A 237 -3.37 9.39 -26.97
C ASN A 237 -3.93 8.40 -28.01
N THR A 238 -4.11 7.14 -27.62
CA THR A 238 -4.71 6.10 -28.48
C THR A 238 -6.23 6.05 -28.36
N LEU A 239 -6.81 6.82 -27.42
CA LEU A 239 -8.25 6.79 -27.15
C LEU A 239 -9.03 7.70 -28.10
N LYS A 240 -10.22 7.23 -28.46
CA LYS A 240 -11.25 8.05 -29.12
C LYS A 240 -12.59 7.82 -28.44
N VAL A 241 -13.35 8.88 -28.22
CA VAL A 241 -14.66 8.82 -27.56
C VAL A 241 -15.75 9.30 -28.51
N ALA A 242 -16.84 8.55 -28.63
CA ALA A 242 -17.99 8.93 -29.44
C ALA A 242 -19.25 9.06 -28.57
N PHE A 243 -19.97 10.16 -28.76
CA PHE A 243 -21.25 10.43 -28.11
C PHE A 243 -22.37 10.03 -29.06
N ASN A 244 -23.09 8.95 -28.75
CA ASN A 244 -24.18 8.47 -29.59
C ASN A 244 -25.53 8.87 -28.97
N LYS A 245 -26.19 9.87 -29.54
CA LYS A 245 -27.49 10.38 -29.07
C LYS A 245 -28.52 9.25 -28.98
N VAL A 246 -29.32 9.26 -27.92
CA VAL A 246 -30.46 8.35 -27.72
C VAL A 246 -31.74 9.14 -28.05
N GLU A 247 -32.46 8.70 -29.07
CA GLU A 247 -33.68 9.38 -29.56
C GLU A 247 -34.97 8.64 -29.19
N ASN A 248 -34.89 7.46 -28.54
CA ASN A 248 -36.08 6.68 -28.20
C ASN A 248 -36.88 7.38 -27.08
N PRO A 249 -38.14 7.81 -27.34
CA PRO A 249 -38.95 8.54 -26.36
C PRO A 249 -39.18 7.77 -25.04
N ASP A 250 -39.42 6.46 -25.10
CA ASP A 250 -39.68 5.64 -23.90
C ASP A 250 -38.47 5.62 -22.95
N VAL A 251 -37.25 5.71 -23.52
CA VAL A 251 -36.01 5.74 -22.74
C VAL A 251 -35.79 7.13 -22.16
N LEU A 252 -36.05 8.18 -22.94
CA LEU A 252 -35.97 9.57 -22.50
C LEU A 252 -36.90 9.84 -21.30
N ASP A 253 -38.16 9.43 -21.42
CA ASP A 253 -39.17 9.56 -20.36
C ASP A 253 -38.76 8.84 -19.07
N LYS A 254 -38.15 7.65 -19.19
CA LYS A 254 -37.65 6.88 -18.04
C LYS A 254 -36.57 7.62 -17.25
N TYR A 255 -35.73 8.42 -17.93
CA TYR A 255 -34.65 9.17 -17.30
C TYR A 255 -35.03 10.64 -17.02
N GLY A 256 -36.20 11.10 -17.49
CA GLY A 256 -36.70 12.46 -17.25
C GLY A 256 -35.87 13.53 -17.94
N VAL A 257 -35.40 13.24 -19.16
CA VAL A 257 -34.49 14.10 -19.95
C VAL A 257 -35.06 14.34 -21.34
N GLU A 258 -34.76 15.51 -21.91
CA GLU A 258 -35.25 15.90 -23.23
C GLU A 258 -34.45 15.22 -24.37
N PRO A 259 -35.00 15.14 -25.60
CA PRO A 259 -34.26 14.64 -26.76
C PRO A 259 -32.94 15.39 -26.97
N GLY A 260 -31.84 14.63 -27.06
CA GLY A 260 -30.49 15.18 -27.19
C GLY A 260 -29.72 15.32 -25.86
N GLU A 261 -30.38 15.18 -24.72
CA GLU A 261 -29.73 15.23 -23.39
C GLU A 261 -29.25 13.85 -22.90
N LEU A 262 -29.62 12.77 -23.60
CA LEU A 262 -29.23 11.40 -23.30
C LEU A 262 -28.41 10.81 -24.44
N PHE A 263 -27.29 10.16 -24.11
CA PHE A 263 -26.39 9.55 -25.09
C PHE A 263 -25.71 8.29 -24.54
N ASN A 264 -25.29 7.40 -25.43
CA ASN A 264 -24.39 6.29 -25.12
C ASN A 264 -22.95 6.72 -25.42
N LEU A 265 -22.06 6.55 -24.47
CA LEU A 265 -20.64 6.83 -24.64
C LEU A 265 -19.92 5.58 -25.13
N SER A 266 -19.23 5.66 -26.26
CA SER A 266 -18.41 4.58 -26.80
C SER A 266 -16.95 5.00 -26.83
N VAL A 267 -16.10 4.23 -26.15
CA VAL A 267 -14.65 4.47 -26.07
C VAL A 267 -13.94 3.46 -26.95
N TYR A 268 -13.11 3.93 -27.86
CA TYR A 268 -12.29 3.12 -28.76
C TYR A 268 -10.82 3.26 -28.35
N GLU A 269 -10.08 2.16 -28.44
CA GLU A 269 -8.63 2.13 -28.16
C GLU A 269 -7.88 1.74 -29.44
N GLY A 270 -6.86 2.52 -29.79
CA GLY A 270 -6.05 2.34 -30.99
C GLY A 270 -6.85 2.43 -32.30
N ASN A 271 -6.62 1.49 -33.20
CA ASN A 271 -7.29 1.40 -34.51
C ASN A 271 -8.48 0.42 -34.50
N GLY A 272 -8.95 0.02 -33.32
CA GLY A 272 -10.08 -0.90 -33.17
C GLY A 272 -11.36 -0.35 -33.81
N ARG A 273 -12.09 -1.21 -34.53
CA ARG A 273 -13.42 -0.88 -35.08
C ARG A 273 -14.55 -1.08 -34.07
N SER A 274 -14.29 -1.82 -33.00
CA SER A 274 -15.25 -2.08 -31.91
C SER A 274 -14.85 -1.26 -30.68
N PRO A 275 -15.82 -0.71 -29.94
CA PRO A 275 -15.52 0.03 -28.72
C PRO A 275 -14.94 -0.91 -27.66
N ALA A 276 -13.89 -0.45 -26.98
CA ALA A 276 -13.32 -1.10 -25.80
C ALA A 276 -14.26 -1.00 -24.59
N GLU A 277 -14.94 0.14 -24.43
CA GLU A 277 -15.98 0.35 -23.43
C GLU A 277 -17.21 1.00 -24.07
N THR A 278 -18.41 0.56 -23.67
CA THR A 278 -19.67 1.22 -24.04
C THR A 278 -20.49 1.44 -22.78
N ILE A 279 -20.86 2.70 -22.54
CA ILE A 279 -21.54 3.15 -21.35
C ILE A 279 -22.90 3.71 -21.82
N PRO A 280 -23.99 2.96 -21.64
CA PRO A 280 -25.28 3.34 -22.21
C PRO A 280 -25.94 4.49 -21.43
N ASN A 281 -26.89 5.25 -21.97
CA ASN A 281 -27.80 6.13 -21.22
C ASN A 281 -27.11 7.05 -20.19
N VAL A 282 -26.16 7.85 -20.64
CA VAL A 282 -25.45 8.87 -19.86
C VAL A 282 -26.03 10.25 -20.19
N THR A 283 -26.07 11.14 -19.22
CA THR A 283 -26.54 12.51 -19.40
C THR A 283 -25.58 13.52 -18.77
N ILE A 284 -25.64 14.76 -19.23
CA ILE A 284 -24.97 15.90 -18.58
C ILE A 284 -25.88 16.48 -17.50
N GLN A 285 -27.19 16.25 -17.58
CA GLN A 285 -28.12 16.78 -16.59
C GLN A 285 -27.94 16.14 -15.22
N ASP A 286 -28.31 16.90 -14.19
CA ASP A 286 -28.23 16.45 -12.82
C ASP A 286 -29.12 15.22 -12.58
N GLY A 287 -28.52 14.16 -12.04
CA GLY A 287 -29.21 12.91 -11.75
C GLY A 287 -28.26 11.74 -11.56
N LYS A 288 -28.82 10.55 -11.33
CA LYS A 288 -28.04 9.31 -11.09
C LYS A 288 -27.21 8.85 -12.30
N ARG A 289 -27.51 9.38 -13.49
CA ARG A 289 -26.83 9.05 -14.75
C ARG A 289 -25.94 10.19 -15.25
N ARG A 290 -25.65 11.18 -14.39
CA ARG A 290 -24.75 12.27 -14.73
C ARG A 290 -23.36 11.73 -15.07
N ILE A 291 -22.79 12.21 -16.15
CA ILE A 291 -21.61 11.63 -16.80
C ILE A 291 -20.41 11.48 -15.87
N ASP A 292 -20.09 12.48 -15.07
CA ASP A 292 -18.99 12.46 -14.10
C ASP A 292 -19.11 11.30 -13.10
N GLN A 293 -20.30 11.10 -12.53
CA GLN A 293 -20.58 10.03 -11.56
C GLN A 293 -20.55 8.66 -12.22
N VAL A 294 -21.12 8.55 -13.42
CA VAL A 294 -21.16 7.29 -14.17
C VAL A 294 -19.75 6.88 -14.61
N LEU A 295 -18.94 7.79 -15.16
CA LEU A 295 -17.59 7.48 -15.59
C LEU A 295 -16.67 7.13 -14.41
N LEU A 296 -16.85 7.76 -13.25
CA LEU A 296 -16.09 7.41 -12.05
C LEU A 296 -16.31 5.94 -11.63
N GLN A 297 -17.51 5.40 -11.84
CA GLN A 297 -17.88 4.05 -11.42
C GLN A 297 -17.77 2.99 -12.52
N GLN A 298 -18.00 3.37 -13.78
CA GLN A 298 -18.22 2.41 -14.88
C GLN A 298 -17.12 2.44 -15.95
N SER A 299 -16.27 3.46 -15.98
CA SER A 299 -15.20 3.59 -16.98
C SER A 299 -13.83 3.26 -16.38
N GLY A 300 -13.06 2.42 -17.06
CA GLY A 300 -11.65 2.20 -16.74
C GLY A 300 -10.70 3.14 -17.50
N LEU A 301 -11.16 3.70 -18.61
CA LEU A 301 -10.30 4.39 -19.58
C LEU A 301 -10.41 5.90 -19.57
N ILE A 302 -11.59 6.45 -19.28
CA ILE A 302 -11.85 7.90 -19.36
C ILE A 302 -12.59 8.46 -18.14
N ARG A 303 -12.44 9.76 -17.89
CA ARG A 303 -13.11 10.55 -16.86
C ARG A 303 -13.63 11.86 -17.48
N VAL A 304 -14.44 12.58 -16.72
CA VAL A 304 -14.77 13.97 -17.04
C VAL A 304 -13.67 14.87 -16.48
N GLY A 305 -13.13 15.75 -17.32
CA GLY A 305 -12.20 16.81 -16.92
C GLY A 305 -12.96 18.07 -16.53
N ASP A 306 -12.98 19.04 -17.44
CA ASP A 306 -13.64 20.33 -17.26
C ASP A 306 -15.17 20.21 -17.46
N TYR A 307 -15.87 19.75 -16.43
CA TYR A 307 -17.33 19.55 -16.47
C TYR A 307 -18.06 20.88 -16.71
N LYS A 308 -18.94 20.87 -17.71
CA LYS A 308 -19.81 21.99 -18.09
C LYS A 308 -21.25 21.49 -18.11
N SER A 309 -22.14 22.12 -17.34
CA SER A 309 -23.56 21.76 -17.28
C SER A 309 -24.32 22.07 -18.57
N ASP A 310 -23.76 22.95 -19.40
CA ASP A 310 -24.25 23.34 -20.72
C ASP A 310 -23.43 22.69 -21.86
N TYR A 311 -22.63 21.66 -21.56
CA TYR A 311 -21.86 20.96 -22.56
C TYR A 311 -22.76 20.42 -23.68
N ALA A 312 -22.39 20.67 -24.93
CA ALA A 312 -23.06 20.12 -26.09
C ALA A 312 -22.16 19.05 -26.71
N PRO A 313 -22.46 17.75 -26.53
CA PRO A 313 -21.64 16.68 -27.09
C PRO A 313 -21.45 16.84 -28.60
N PRO A 314 -20.21 16.84 -29.10
CA PRO A 314 -19.94 16.99 -30.52
C PRO A 314 -20.44 15.76 -31.29
N ASP A 315 -20.80 15.97 -32.56
CA ASP A 315 -21.14 14.88 -33.46
C ASP A 315 -19.86 14.16 -33.90
N GLY A 316 -19.83 12.84 -33.73
CA GLY A 316 -18.72 11.98 -34.15
C GLY A 316 -17.59 11.80 -33.13
N PRO A 317 -16.62 10.91 -33.40
CA PRO A 317 -15.58 10.55 -32.44
C PRO A 317 -14.57 11.68 -32.22
N GLN A 318 -14.27 11.97 -30.95
CA GLN A 318 -13.22 12.89 -30.51
C GLN A 318 -11.97 12.10 -30.11
N ALA A 319 -10.80 12.50 -30.61
CA ALA A 319 -9.53 11.91 -30.19
C ALA A 319 -9.04 12.58 -28.91
N LEU A 320 -8.38 11.81 -28.05
CA LEU A 320 -7.64 12.35 -26.92
C LEU A 320 -6.19 12.59 -27.33
N SER A 321 -5.60 13.69 -26.86
CA SER A 321 -4.20 14.06 -27.10
C SER A 321 -3.57 14.68 -25.86
N GLY A 322 -2.25 14.88 -25.83
CA GLY A 322 -1.54 15.48 -24.70
C GLY A 322 -1.16 14.52 -23.57
N GLY A 323 -1.42 13.22 -23.72
CA GLY A 323 -0.94 12.20 -22.80
C GLY A 323 0.58 12.04 -22.87
N ALA A 324 1.23 11.98 -21.71
CA ALA A 324 2.68 11.82 -21.60
C ALA A 324 3.03 10.81 -20.52
N ASP A 325 4.04 9.97 -20.81
CA ASP A 325 4.57 9.02 -19.83
C ASP A 325 5.41 9.74 -18.76
N SER A 326 5.56 9.07 -17.62
CA SER A 326 6.34 9.58 -16.49
C SER A 326 7.76 9.97 -16.93
N GLN A 327 8.29 11.07 -16.39
CA GLN A 327 9.72 11.35 -16.37
C GLN A 327 10.44 10.40 -15.42
N LYS A 328 11.79 10.39 -15.43
CA LYS A 328 12.62 9.62 -14.48
C LYS A 328 12.11 9.84 -13.04
N LEU A 329 11.94 8.77 -12.27
CA LEU A 329 11.47 8.90 -10.90
C LEU A 329 12.62 9.45 -10.05
N GLU A 330 12.37 10.60 -9.43
CA GLU A 330 13.29 11.22 -8.49
C GLU A 330 12.99 10.76 -7.06
N LEU A 331 13.91 11.04 -6.13
CA LEU A 331 13.78 10.65 -4.72
C LEU A 331 12.44 11.07 -4.10
N SER A 332 11.95 12.27 -4.42
CA SER A 332 10.67 12.79 -3.94
C SER A 332 9.47 11.96 -4.37
N ALA A 333 9.48 11.37 -5.57
CA ALA A 333 8.39 10.51 -6.04
C ALA A 333 8.28 9.22 -5.23
N TYR A 334 9.41 8.69 -4.74
CA TYR A 334 9.42 7.52 -3.86
C TYR A 334 8.98 7.88 -2.44
N LEU A 335 9.48 8.98 -1.88
CA LEU A 335 9.15 9.42 -0.52
C LEU A 335 7.68 9.82 -0.41
N GLY A 336 7.20 10.64 -1.34
CA GLY A 336 5.84 11.16 -1.36
C GLY A 336 5.45 11.95 -0.11
N SER A 337 4.15 12.05 0.14
CA SER A 337 3.54 12.73 1.28
C SER A 337 2.68 11.75 2.07
N ALA A 338 2.88 11.74 3.39
CA ALA A 338 2.07 10.94 4.32
C ALA A 338 0.60 11.42 4.36
N ASP A 339 0.39 12.75 4.38
CA ASP A 339 -0.94 13.34 4.45
C ASP A 339 -1.76 13.03 3.19
N GLU A 340 -1.12 13.04 2.03
CA GLU A 340 -1.76 12.76 0.74
C GLU A 340 -1.72 11.27 0.34
N LYS A 341 -1.01 10.45 1.12
CA LYS A 341 -0.77 9.03 0.85
C LYS A 341 -0.21 8.80 -0.56
N THR A 342 0.87 9.48 -0.89
CA THR A 342 1.62 9.34 -2.15
C THR A 342 2.99 8.69 -1.92
N GLY A 343 3.68 8.27 -2.98
CA GLY A 343 4.96 7.57 -2.83
C GLY A 343 4.79 6.23 -2.11
N TYR A 344 5.70 5.88 -1.20
CA TYR A 344 5.55 4.67 -0.39
C TYR A 344 4.39 4.75 0.62
N HIS A 345 3.98 5.96 1.02
CA HIS A 345 2.82 6.16 1.90
C HIS A 345 1.50 5.76 1.23
N ALA A 346 1.45 5.63 -0.11
CA ALA A 346 0.29 5.08 -0.80
C ALA A 346 -0.08 3.67 -0.29
N LEU A 347 0.89 2.88 0.17
CA LEU A 347 0.66 1.56 0.76
C LEU A 347 -0.18 1.60 2.06
N GLU A 348 -0.37 2.77 2.68
CA GLU A 348 -1.29 2.93 3.82
C GLU A 348 -2.76 2.78 3.44
N LYS A 349 -3.09 2.87 2.14
CA LYS A 349 -4.42 2.53 1.63
C LYS A 349 -4.64 1.02 1.51
N ALA A 350 -3.56 0.23 1.47
CA ALA A 350 -3.63 -1.22 1.42
C ALA A 350 -3.77 -1.82 2.82
N ASP A 351 -4.63 -2.83 2.95
CA ASP A 351 -4.85 -3.53 4.22
C ASP A 351 -3.60 -4.28 4.71
N LEU A 352 -3.02 -5.12 3.86
CA LEU A 352 -1.88 -5.98 4.21
C LEU A 352 -0.95 -6.20 3.03
N PHE A 353 0.35 -6.17 3.30
CA PHE A 353 1.39 -6.75 2.45
C PHE A 353 2.45 -7.38 3.34
N ASN A 354 3.14 -8.40 2.82
CA ASN A 354 4.15 -9.16 3.57
C ASN A 354 5.56 -8.92 3.05
N LEU A 355 5.69 -8.69 1.75
CA LEU A 355 6.96 -8.49 1.06
C LEU A 355 6.91 -7.15 0.33
N LEU A 356 7.99 -6.37 0.39
CA LEU A 356 8.14 -5.14 -0.37
C LEU A 356 9.27 -5.30 -1.39
N CYS A 357 8.97 -5.05 -2.65
CA CYS A 357 9.90 -5.00 -3.77
C CYS A 357 9.89 -3.60 -4.36
N VAL A 358 11.04 -2.95 -4.39
CA VAL A 358 11.21 -1.64 -5.02
C VAL A 358 12.37 -1.76 -6.00
N PRO A 359 12.11 -2.17 -7.25
CA PRO A 359 13.16 -2.21 -8.26
C PRO A 359 13.57 -0.77 -8.66
N PRO A 360 14.84 -0.54 -9.01
CA PRO A 360 15.33 0.77 -9.45
C PRO A 360 14.62 1.22 -10.72
N ASP A 361 14.27 2.50 -10.84
CA ASP A 361 13.51 3.03 -11.99
C ASP A 361 14.13 2.73 -13.36
N THR A 362 15.46 2.71 -13.43
CA THR A 362 16.22 2.47 -14.66
C THR A 362 16.98 1.15 -14.59
N ARG A 363 17.20 0.50 -15.74
CA ARG A 363 17.78 -0.86 -15.85
C ARG A 363 19.20 -0.95 -15.30
N ASP A 364 20.04 -0.02 -15.73
CA ASP A 364 21.44 0.10 -15.29
C ASP A 364 21.58 0.93 -14.01
N GLY A 365 20.45 1.38 -13.45
CA GLY A 365 20.41 2.20 -12.26
C GLY A 365 20.25 1.42 -10.98
N ASP A 366 20.36 2.20 -9.91
CA ASP A 366 20.20 1.79 -8.53
C ASP A 366 19.17 2.70 -7.85
N LEU A 367 18.57 2.21 -6.77
CA LEU A 367 17.80 3.08 -5.89
C LEU A 367 18.76 4.03 -5.17
N ASP A 368 18.26 5.22 -4.83
CA ASP A 368 19.00 6.08 -3.92
C ASP A 368 19.26 5.33 -2.60
N PRO A 369 20.51 5.28 -2.11
CA PRO A 369 20.83 4.50 -0.92
C PRO A 369 20.03 4.88 0.33
N SER A 370 19.59 6.14 0.44
CA SER A 370 18.77 6.61 1.56
C SER A 370 17.39 5.93 1.61
N LEU A 371 16.87 5.47 0.47
CA LEU A 371 15.57 4.79 0.40
C LEU A 371 15.58 3.41 1.06
N HIS A 372 16.71 2.70 1.04
CA HIS A 372 16.76 1.36 1.63
C HIS A 372 16.49 1.38 3.14
N ASP A 373 17.02 2.39 3.82
CA ASP A 373 16.83 2.57 5.25
C ASP A 373 15.38 2.97 5.59
N THR A 374 14.80 3.85 4.77
CA THR A 374 13.37 4.23 4.83
C THR A 374 12.46 3.03 4.66
N PHE A 375 12.68 2.20 3.63
CA PHE A 375 11.85 1.02 3.36
C PHE A 375 12.01 -0.08 4.42
N ALA A 376 13.21 -0.26 4.97
CA ALA A 376 13.43 -1.17 6.10
C ALA A 376 12.68 -0.69 7.36
N GLY A 377 12.68 0.62 7.62
CA GLY A 377 11.89 1.25 8.68
C GLY A 377 10.39 1.02 8.48
N TYR A 378 9.88 1.36 7.31
CA TYR A 378 8.47 1.18 6.96
C TYR A 378 8.01 -0.29 7.05
N CYS A 379 8.84 -1.23 6.58
CA CYS A 379 8.57 -2.66 6.71
C CYS A 379 8.59 -3.14 8.17
N THR A 380 9.32 -2.48 9.06
CA THR A 380 9.26 -2.77 10.49
C THR A 380 7.90 -2.40 11.06
N GLU A 381 7.38 -1.22 10.72
CA GLU A 381 6.07 -0.73 11.17
C GLU A 381 4.91 -1.56 10.61
N ARG A 382 4.99 -1.91 9.33
CA ARG A 382 3.97 -2.71 8.62
C ARG A 382 4.10 -4.22 8.82
N ARG A 383 5.06 -4.68 9.64
CA ARG A 383 5.38 -6.11 9.87
C ARG A 383 5.61 -6.89 8.55
N ALA A 384 6.33 -6.26 7.62
CA ALA A 384 6.70 -6.81 6.33
C ALA A 384 8.23 -7.03 6.19
N MET A 385 8.65 -7.69 5.12
CA MET A 385 10.06 -7.88 4.76
C MET A 385 10.39 -7.12 3.47
N TYR A 386 11.40 -6.26 3.52
CA TYR A 386 11.96 -5.58 2.35
C TYR A 386 12.99 -6.45 1.65
N ILE A 387 12.80 -6.70 0.36
CA ILE A 387 13.76 -7.43 -0.48
C ILE A 387 14.63 -6.42 -1.19
N VAL A 388 15.91 -6.41 -0.84
CA VAL A 388 16.90 -5.46 -1.35
C VAL A 388 17.63 -6.07 -2.53
N ASP A 389 17.60 -5.39 -3.66
CA ASP A 389 18.44 -5.72 -4.81
C ASP A 389 19.84 -5.14 -4.61
N SER A 390 20.86 -5.91 -5.00
CA SER A 390 22.21 -5.37 -5.06
C SER A 390 22.35 -4.27 -6.11
N PRO A 391 23.20 -3.26 -5.86
CA PRO A 391 23.57 -2.29 -6.87
C PRO A 391 24.09 -2.95 -8.16
N HIS A 392 23.69 -2.45 -9.32
CA HIS A 392 24.13 -2.94 -10.63
C HIS A 392 25.65 -2.89 -10.75
N SER A 393 26.23 -1.81 -10.19
CA SER A 393 27.66 -1.53 -10.24
C SER A 393 28.53 -2.63 -9.61
N TRP A 394 28.02 -3.33 -8.58
CA TRP A 394 28.79 -4.32 -7.82
C TRP A 394 29.27 -5.50 -8.65
N ALA A 395 28.55 -5.87 -9.72
CA ALA A 395 28.91 -6.96 -10.61
C ALA A 395 29.18 -6.50 -12.05
N SER A 396 29.51 -5.22 -12.25
CA SER A 396 29.97 -4.70 -13.56
C SER A 396 31.23 -5.41 -14.06
N ARG A 397 32.05 -5.91 -13.12
CA ARG A 397 33.22 -6.75 -13.35
C ARG A 397 33.04 -8.07 -12.60
N PRO A 398 32.60 -9.14 -13.28
CA PRO A 398 32.28 -10.41 -12.62
C PRO A 398 33.43 -10.97 -11.77
N GLU A 399 34.67 -10.78 -12.19
CA GLU A 399 35.89 -11.27 -11.53
C GLU A 399 36.23 -10.58 -10.21
N THR A 400 35.73 -9.36 -9.99
CA THR A 400 35.91 -8.62 -8.71
C THR A 400 34.62 -8.46 -7.93
N ALA A 401 33.52 -9.06 -8.40
CA ALA A 401 32.18 -8.74 -7.93
C ALA A 401 32.00 -9.00 -6.43
N ALA A 402 32.55 -10.10 -5.91
CA ALA A 402 32.49 -10.41 -4.48
C ALA A 402 33.28 -9.41 -3.63
N ALA A 403 34.47 -8.99 -4.09
CA ALA A 403 35.29 -8.01 -3.39
C ALA A 403 34.62 -6.63 -3.36
N THR A 404 34.01 -6.22 -4.48
CA THR A 404 33.25 -4.97 -4.57
C THR A 404 32.02 -4.99 -3.65
N ALA A 405 31.22 -6.06 -3.70
CA ALA A 405 30.04 -6.21 -2.83
C ALA A 405 30.41 -6.14 -1.34
N LYS A 406 31.52 -6.79 -0.95
CA LYS A 406 32.05 -6.74 0.42
C LYS A 406 32.48 -5.34 0.85
N ALA A 407 33.17 -4.62 -0.04
CA ALA A 407 33.68 -3.27 0.26
C ALA A 407 32.56 -2.21 0.33
N SER A 408 31.54 -2.34 -0.51
CA SER A 408 30.46 -1.36 -0.66
C SER A 408 29.18 -1.70 0.10
N LEU A 409 29.15 -2.78 0.89
CA LEU A 409 27.95 -3.18 1.63
C LEU A 409 27.43 -2.07 2.56
N GLY A 410 28.35 -1.32 3.18
CA GLY A 410 28.01 -0.20 4.06
C GLY A 410 27.30 0.96 3.35
N ASP A 411 27.48 1.09 2.03
CA ASP A 411 26.91 2.16 1.23
C ASP A 411 25.38 2.02 1.11
N LEU A 412 24.81 0.84 1.37
CA LEU A 412 23.36 0.63 1.40
C LEU A 412 22.66 1.37 2.56
N GLY A 413 23.40 1.81 3.58
CA GLY A 413 22.87 2.64 4.67
C GLY A 413 21.90 1.96 5.66
N VAL A 414 21.51 0.70 5.43
CA VAL A 414 20.57 -0.01 6.31
C VAL A 414 21.27 -0.52 7.56
N SER A 415 20.85 -0.05 8.73
CA SER A 415 21.47 -0.44 10.01
C SER A 415 20.46 -0.49 11.18
N GLY A 416 20.92 -0.92 12.35
CA GLY A 416 20.10 -1.00 13.56
C GLY A 416 19.01 -2.09 13.50
N PRO A 417 18.04 -2.07 14.43
CA PRO A 417 17.02 -3.12 14.54
C PRO A 417 16.15 -3.32 13.29
N LYS A 418 15.88 -2.26 12.53
CA LYS A 418 15.11 -2.31 11.28
C LYS A 418 15.76 -3.17 10.18
N ALA A 419 17.08 -3.34 10.23
CA ALA A 419 17.80 -4.22 9.29
C ALA A 419 17.37 -5.70 9.42
N ARG A 420 16.65 -6.09 10.48
CA ARG A 420 15.99 -7.42 10.59
C ARG A 420 14.90 -7.61 9.54
N ASN A 421 14.27 -6.53 9.10
CA ASN A 421 13.17 -6.52 8.14
C ASN A 421 13.65 -6.24 6.72
N ALA A 422 14.95 -6.39 6.43
CA ALA A 422 15.51 -6.24 5.10
C ALA A 422 16.44 -7.43 4.77
N ALA A 423 16.43 -7.90 3.54
CA ALA A 423 17.30 -8.98 3.07
C ALA A 423 17.85 -8.67 1.67
N LEU A 424 19.18 -8.62 1.56
CA LEU A 424 19.89 -8.31 0.33
C LEU A 424 20.18 -9.57 -0.48
N TYR A 425 19.90 -9.52 -1.78
CA TYR A 425 20.19 -10.59 -2.74
C TYR A 425 21.18 -10.10 -3.80
N PHE A 426 22.22 -10.89 -4.03
CA PHE A 426 23.33 -10.56 -4.92
C PHE A 426 23.80 -11.80 -5.68
N PRO A 427 24.20 -11.70 -6.95
CA PRO A 427 24.11 -10.53 -7.81
C PRO A 427 22.74 -10.41 -8.48
N ARG A 428 22.59 -9.39 -9.35
CA ARG A 428 21.46 -9.29 -10.28
C ARG A 428 21.44 -10.45 -11.27
N VAL A 429 20.30 -10.63 -11.94
CA VAL A 429 20.07 -11.74 -12.88
C VAL A 429 20.19 -11.27 -14.33
N VAL A 430 20.57 -12.17 -15.23
CA VAL A 430 20.61 -11.92 -16.67
C VAL A 430 19.44 -12.63 -17.32
N GLN A 431 18.63 -11.91 -18.10
CA GLN A 431 17.44 -12.45 -18.75
C GLN A 431 17.36 -12.04 -20.22
N ALA A 432 16.60 -12.79 -21.01
CA ALA A 432 16.26 -12.37 -22.37
C ALA A 432 15.17 -11.29 -22.30
N ASP A 433 15.39 -10.14 -22.94
CA ASP A 433 14.36 -9.09 -22.99
C ASP A 433 13.44 -9.27 -24.21
N PRO A 434 12.14 -9.59 -24.02
CA PRO A 434 11.19 -9.72 -25.13
C PRO A 434 11.01 -8.43 -25.94
N LEU A 435 11.19 -7.25 -25.32
CA LEU A 435 11.07 -5.96 -25.99
C LEU A 435 12.31 -5.59 -26.82
N ARG A 436 13.41 -6.35 -26.68
CA ARG A 436 14.66 -6.17 -27.43
C ARG A 436 15.04 -7.45 -28.19
N GLU A 437 14.04 -8.09 -28.80
CA GLU A 437 14.23 -9.30 -29.64
C GLU A 437 14.97 -10.44 -28.91
N GLY A 438 14.84 -10.53 -27.59
CA GLY A 438 15.48 -11.56 -26.76
C GLY A 438 16.97 -11.34 -26.48
N GLN A 439 17.48 -10.11 -26.68
CA GLN A 439 18.83 -9.74 -26.24
C GLN A 439 18.98 -9.94 -24.71
N PRO A 440 20.14 -10.44 -24.24
CA PRO A 440 20.39 -10.57 -22.81
C PRO A 440 20.57 -9.18 -22.17
N ASP A 441 19.93 -8.96 -21.04
CA ASP A 441 20.00 -7.74 -20.24
C ASP A 441 20.00 -8.07 -18.74
N VAL A 442 20.45 -7.14 -17.89
CA VAL A 442 20.61 -7.32 -16.44
C VAL A 442 19.39 -6.75 -15.72
N PHE A 443 18.76 -7.55 -14.85
CA PHE A 443 17.56 -7.16 -14.12
C PHE A 443 17.71 -7.33 -12.60
N PRO A 444 17.01 -6.51 -11.81
CA PRO A 444 16.90 -6.71 -10.36
C PRO A 444 16.26 -8.08 -10.07
N ALA A 445 16.62 -8.68 -8.94
CA ALA A 445 16.16 -10.02 -8.57
C ALA A 445 14.94 -10.00 -7.64
N CYS A 446 14.56 -8.86 -7.03
CA CYS A 446 13.55 -8.80 -5.96
C CYS A 446 12.24 -9.51 -6.32
N GLY A 447 11.74 -9.32 -7.55
CA GLY A 447 10.53 -10.00 -8.05
C GLY A 447 10.66 -11.52 -8.04
N ILE A 448 11.78 -12.06 -8.58
CA ILE A 448 12.06 -13.49 -8.53
C ILE A 448 12.12 -13.99 -7.08
N ILE A 449 12.85 -13.29 -6.22
CA ILE A 449 13.02 -13.69 -4.82
C ILE A 449 11.68 -13.70 -4.09
N ALA A 450 10.84 -12.70 -4.29
CA ALA A 450 9.48 -12.67 -3.75
C ALA A 450 8.66 -13.87 -4.24
N GLY A 451 8.80 -14.25 -5.52
CA GLY A 451 8.14 -15.44 -6.07
C GLY A 451 8.65 -16.74 -5.43
N VAL A 452 9.98 -16.88 -5.27
CA VAL A 452 10.60 -18.04 -4.59
C VAL A 452 10.14 -18.13 -3.13
N MET A 453 10.04 -16.99 -2.44
CA MET A 453 9.46 -16.91 -1.09
C MET A 453 8.01 -17.37 -1.07
N ALA A 454 7.17 -16.85 -1.97
CA ALA A 454 5.76 -17.23 -2.07
C ALA A 454 5.58 -18.74 -2.33
N ARG A 455 6.37 -19.29 -3.27
CA ARG A 455 6.37 -20.71 -3.61
C ARG A 455 6.81 -21.58 -2.44
N THR A 456 7.83 -21.15 -1.70
CA THR A 456 8.32 -21.86 -0.51
C THR A 456 7.25 -21.86 0.58
N ASP A 457 6.63 -20.71 0.84
CA ASP A 457 5.58 -20.59 1.85
C ASP A 457 4.39 -21.51 1.55
N ALA A 458 3.92 -21.51 0.29
CA ALA A 458 2.78 -22.31 -0.13
C ALA A 458 3.00 -23.82 -0.02
N THR A 459 4.26 -24.28 -0.13
CA THR A 459 4.59 -25.70 -0.18
C THR A 459 5.19 -26.24 1.13
N ARG A 460 5.88 -25.39 1.89
CA ARG A 460 6.69 -25.78 3.06
C ARG A 460 6.47 -24.91 4.29
N GLY A 461 5.65 -23.86 4.19
CA GLY A 461 5.39 -22.90 5.27
C GLY A 461 6.43 -21.79 5.35
N VAL A 462 6.02 -20.64 5.90
CA VAL A 462 6.82 -19.40 5.99
C VAL A 462 8.10 -19.53 6.84
N TRP A 463 8.14 -20.54 7.72
CA TRP A 463 9.29 -20.88 8.55
C TRP A 463 10.39 -21.66 7.81
N LYS A 464 10.16 -22.07 6.55
CA LYS A 464 11.19 -22.70 5.73
C LYS A 464 12.04 -21.64 5.03
N ALA A 465 13.36 -21.83 5.07
CA ALA A 465 14.28 -20.97 4.32
C ALA A 465 13.97 -21.02 2.81
N PRO A 466 13.78 -19.87 2.14
CA PRO A 466 13.60 -19.78 0.68
C PRO A 466 14.95 -19.89 -0.05
N ALA A 467 15.79 -20.84 0.36
CA ALA A 467 17.15 -21.04 -0.11
C ALA A 467 17.54 -22.51 -0.10
N GLY A 468 18.57 -22.86 -0.88
CA GLY A 468 19.06 -24.22 -1.07
C GLY A 468 18.71 -24.78 -2.44
N LEU A 469 18.86 -26.10 -2.61
CA LEU A 469 18.71 -26.78 -3.89
C LEU A 469 17.26 -26.71 -4.45
N ASP A 470 16.27 -26.61 -3.57
CA ASP A 470 14.85 -26.51 -3.93
C ASP A 470 14.42 -25.07 -4.27
N ALA A 471 15.29 -24.08 -4.05
CA ALA A 471 15.02 -22.66 -4.26
C ALA A 471 15.46 -22.19 -5.67
N ALA A 472 15.01 -22.92 -6.69
CA ALA A 472 15.33 -22.65 -8.09
C ALA A 472 14.83 -21.26 -8.55
N VAL A 473 15.63 -20.62 -9.39
CA VAL A 473 15.36 -19.31 -9.99
C VAL A 473 14.96 -19.52 -11.45
N ASN A 474 13.69 -19.29 -11.76
CA ASN A 474 13.14 -19.54 -13.11
C ASN A 474 13.20 -18.30 -13.99
N GLY A 475 13.32 -18.50 -15.30
CA GLY A 475 13.20 -17.43 -16.30
C GLY A 475 14.49 -16.64 -16.57
N ILE A 476 15.63 -17.07 -16.02
CA ILE A 476 16.93 -16.40 -16.23
C ILE A 476 17.82 -17.17 -17.19
N ARG A 477 18.72 -16.46 -17.89
CA ARG A 477 19.82 -17.04 -18.66
C ARG A 477 21.09 -17.26 -17.83
N GLY A 478 21.24 -16.51 -16.75
CA GLY A 478 22.40 -16.58 -15.87
C GLY A 478 22.37 -15.50 -14.80
N LEU A 479 23.49 -15.35 -14.11
CA LEU A 479 23.71 -14.32 -13.10
C LEU A 479 24.72 -13.30 -13.64
N GLN A 480 24.63 -12.06 -13.18
CA GLN A 480 25.58 -11.00 -13.57
C GLN A 480 27.02 -11.36 -13.17
N ALA A 481 27.19 -12.08 -12.05
CA ALA A 481 28.45 -12.70 -11.64
C ALA A 481 28.22 -14.14 -11.13
N ASN A 482 29.13 -15.06 -11.45
CA ASN A 482 29.10 -16.42 -10.90
C ASN A 482 30.06 -16.50 -9.72
N LEU A 483 29.51 -16.75 -8.53
CA LEU A 483 30.28 -16.79 -7.28
C LEU A 483 30.81 -18.19 -6.96
N THR A 484 32.09 -18.26 -6.63
CA THR A 484 32.75 -19.45 -6.09
C THR A 484 32.34 -19.74 -4.65
N ASP A 485 32.66 -20.94 -4.16
CA ASP A 485 32.39 -21.31 -2.77
C ASP A 485 33.15 -20.42 -1.78
N ALA A 486 34.38 -20.02 -2.13
CA ALA A 486 35.21 -19.14 -1.31
C ALA A 486 34.60 -17.73 -1.22
N GLU A 487 34.21 -17.14 -2.35
CA GLU A 487 33.57 -15.82 -2.39
C GLU A 487 32.23 -15.80 -1.65
N ASN A 488 31.40 -16.82 -1.85
CA ASN A 488 30.17 -16.99 -1.08
C ASN A 488 30.45 -17.12 0.43
N GLY A 489 31.52 -17.84 0.80
CA GLY A 489 31.98 -17.99 2.18
C GLY A 489 32.42 -16.69 2.83
N GLU A 490 32.84 -15.69 2.05
CA GLU A 490 33.16 -14.35 2.56
C GLU A 490 31.94 -13.44 2.66
N LEU A 491 31.01 -13.53 1.72
CA LEU A 491 29.84 -12.65 1.63
C LEU A 491 28.72 -13.06 2.58
N ASN A 492 28.47 -14.36 2.70
CA ASN A 492 27.37 -14.86 3.50
C ASN A 492 27.50 -14.36 4.96
N PRO A 493 28.66 -14.46 5.67
CA PRO A 493 28.84 -13.96 7.04
C PRO A 493 28.55 -12.46 7.24
N LEU A 494 28.43 -11.70 6.16
CA LEU A 494 28.07 -10.28 6.17
C LEU A 494 26.57 -10.03 5.95
N GLY A 495 25.76 -11.10 5.86
CA GLY A 495 24.31 -11.00 5.63
C GLY A 495 23.91 -10.87 4.16
N VAL A 496 24.84 -11.10 3.21
CA VAL A 496 24.55 -11.07 1.77
C VAL A 496 24.05 -12.43 1.29
N ASN A 497 22.84 -12.47 0.75
CA ASN A 497 22.26 -13.70 0.18
C ASN A 497 22.71 -13.88 -1.25
N CYS A 498 23.59 -14.85 -1.48
CA CYS A 498 24.14 -15.09 -2.79
C CYS A 498 23.17 -15.90 -3.68
N LEU A 499 22.97 -15.47 -4.92
CA LEU A 499 22.42 -16.30 -5.99
C LEU A 499 23.58 -17.06 -6.63
N ARG A 500 23.38 -18.35 -6.89
CA ARG A 500 24.45 -19.22 -7.42
C ARG A 500 23.94 -20.13 -8.51
N VAL A 501 24.82 -20.50 -9.43
CA VAL A 501 24.54 -21.49 -10.48
C VAL A 501 25.36 -22.75 -10.19
N PHE A 502 24.67 -23.89 -10.11
CA PHE A 502 25.34 -25.20 -10.01
C PHE A 502 25.13 -25.98 -11.31
N PRO A 503 26.16 -26.70 -11.83
CA PRO A 503 26.09 -27.34 -13.16
C PRO A 503 24.89 -28.27 -13.41
N THR A 504 24.41 -28.99 -12.38
CA THR A 504 23.31 -29.96 -12.51
C THR A 504 21.96 -29.45 -12.00
N ILE A 505 21.96 -28.42 -11.15
CA ILE A 505 20.74 -27.90 -10.49
C ILE A 505 20.27 -26.60 -11.16
N GLY A 506 21.18 -25.85 -11.78
CA GLY A 506 20.91 -24.53 -12.33
C GLY A 506 21.00 -23.41 -11.28
N PRO A 507 20.41 -22.24 -11.57
CA PRO A 507 20.43 -21.09 -10.68
C PRO A 507 19.51 -21.28 -9.46
N VAL A 508 20.04 -21.00 -8.28
CA VAL A 508 19.33 -21.13 -6.99
C VAL A 508 19.63 -19.97 -6.06
N VAL A 509 18.70 -19.70 -5.15
CA VAL A 509 18.95 -18.85 -3.99
C VAL A 509 19.79 -19.61 -2.97
N TRP A 510 20.97 -19.11 -2.62
CA TRP A 510 21.95 -19.80 -1.77
C TRP A 510 22.23 -19.08 -0.43
N GLY A 511 21.29 -18.26 0.04
CA GLY A 511 21.35 -17.60 1.33
C GLY A 511 19.96 -17.17 1.82
N ALA A 512 19.78 -17.10 3.14
CA ALA A 512 18.52 -16.66 3.76
C ALA A 512 18.76 -15.86 5.06
N ARG A 513 19.70 -14.92 5.05
CA ARG A 513 20.06 -13.99 6.14
C ARG A 513 19.45 -12.60 5.91
N THR A 514 19.13 -11.93 7.00
CA THR A 514 18.70 -10.52 7.00
C THR A 514 19.93 -9.61 6.91
N LEU A 515 19.77 -8.32 6.66
CA LEU A 515 20.86 -7.35 6.70
C LEU A 515 21.42 -7.15 8.11
N ARG A 516 20.68 -7.55 9.14
CA ARG A 516 21.20 -7.69 10.51
C ARG A 516 21.78 -9.08 10.82
N GLY A 517 21.85 -9.94 9.81
CA GLY A 517 22.28 -11.32 9.93
C GLY A 517 23.77 -11.56 9.75
N ALA A 518 24.59 -10.50 9.81
CA ALA A 518 26.04 -10.64 9.84
C ALA A 518 26.48 -11.39 11.11
N ASP A 519 27.45 -12.30 11.00
CA ASP A 519 27.87 -13.19 12.09
C ASP A 519 28.43 -12.41 13.30
N GLN A 520 28.95 -11.21 13.07
CA GLN A 520 29.44 -10.30 14.12
C GLN A 520 28.30 -9.71 14.96
N LEU A 521 27.07 -9.72 14.45
CA LEU A 521 25.87 -9.27 15.12
C LEU A 521 25.16 -10.50 15.70
N ALA A 522 25.22 -10.67 17.03
CA ALA A 522 24.44 -11.70 17.72
C ALA A 522 22.96 -11.30 17.76
N ASP A 523 22.23 -11.54 16.66
CA ASP A 523 20.81 -11.25 16.53
C ASP A 523 19.97 -12.52 16.38
N GLU A 524 18.90 -12.62 17.16
CA GLU A 524 17.96 -13.76 17.13
C GLU A 524 17.20 -13.86 15.80
N TYR A 525 17.05 -12.73 15.10
CA TYR A 525 16.41 -12.61 13.79
C TYR A 525 17.42 -12.52 12.64
N LYS A 526 18.59 -13.14 12.80
CA LYS A 526 19.61 -13.29 11.75
C LYS A 526 19.06 -13.88 10.45
N TYR A 527 18.09 -14.81 10.55
CA TYR A 527 17.59 -15.56 9.40
C TYR A 527 16.24 -15.04 8.91
N VAL A 528 16.11 -14.91 7.58
CA VAL A 528 14.88 -14.59 6.87
C VAL A 528 13.70 -15.47 7.31
N PRO A 529 13.77 -16.83 7.30
CA PRO A 529 12.64 -17.66 7.73
C PRO A 529 12.22 -17.43 9.19
N VAL A 530 13.18 -17.15 10.07
CA VAL A 530 12.91 -16.90 11.50
C VAL A 530 12.18 -15.57 11.67
N ARG A 531 12.66 -14.51 11.00
CA ARG A 531 11.98 -13.21 11.04
C ARG A 531 10.61 -13.26 10.39
N ARG A 532 10.47 -13.91 9.23
CA ARG A 532 9.18 -14.02 8.54
C ARG A 532 8.16 -14.81 9.35
N LEU A 533 8.55 -15.88 10.03
CA LEU A 533 7.69 -16.60 10.98
C LEU A 533 7.21 -15.68 12.11
N ALA A 534 8.10 -14.89 12.69
CA ALA A 534 7.75 -13.94 13.75
C ALA A 534 6.74 -12.88 13.27
N LEU A 535 7.00 -12.26 12.12
CA LEU A 535 6.10 -11.28 11.50
C LEU A 535 4.71 -11.85 11.21
N PHE A 536 4.66 -13.09 10.71
CA PHE A 536 3.40 -13.80 10.46
C PHE A 536 2.61 -14.05 11.75
N ILE A 537 3.26 -14.49 12.82
CA ILE A 537 2.62 -14.69 14.12
C ILE A 537 2.15 -13.34 14.69
N GLU A 538 3.02 -12.32 14.71
CA GLU A 538 2.70 -10.98 15.20
C GLU A 538 1.46 -10.40 14.51
N GLU A 539 1.42 -10.43 13.17
CA GLU A 539 0.30 -9.90 12.39
C GLU A 539 -1.00 -10.70 12.59
N THR A 540 -0.90 -12.04 12.62
CA THR A 540 -2.06 -12.91 12.84
C THR A 540 -2.69 -12.67 14.20
N LEU A 541 -1.87 -12.59 15.25
CA LEU A 541 -2.34 -12.35 16.60
C LEU A 541 -2.93 -10.95 16.73
N TYR A 542 -2.23 -9.93 16.23
CA TYR A 542 -2.71 -8.54 16.25
C TYR A 542 -4.14 -8.40 15.70
N ARG A 543 -4.40 -8.99 14.52
CA ARG A 543 -5.73 -8.94 13.89
C ARG A 543 -6.76 -9.78 14.63
N SER A 544 -6.39 -10.99 15.03
CA SER A 544 -7.35 -11.96 15.57
C SER A 544 -7.73 -11.69 17.03
N THR A 545 -7.00 -10.82 17.74
CA THR A 545 -7.29 -10.46 19.14
C THR A 545 -7.88 -9.06 19.31
N GLN A 546 -8.28 -8.35 18.24
CA GLN A 546 -8.85 -7.01 18.35
C GLN A 546 -10.15 -6.94 19.16
N TRP A 547 -10.95 -8.02 19.15
CA TRP A 547 -12.20 -8.12 19.92
C TRP A 547 -11.98 -7.99 21.44
N ALA A 548 -10.80 -8.34 21.94
CA ALA A 548 -10.49 -8.34 23.37
C ALA A 548 -10.62 -6.95 24.03
N VAL A 549 -10.53 -5.87 23.25
CA VAL A 549 -10.68 -4.48 23.74
C VAL A 549 -12.10 -4.19 24.24
N PHE A 550 -13.09 -4.99 23.82
CA PHE A 550 -14.50 -4.81 24.19
C PHE A 550 -14.94 -5.70 25.35
N GLU A 551 -14.04 -6.49 25.92
CA GLU A 551 -14.33 -7.46 26.97
C GLU A 551 -13.85 -6.99 28.34
N PRO A 552 -14.50 -7.41 29.45
CA PRO A 552 -14.00 -7.16 30.79
C PRO A 552 -12.59 -7.75 31.01
N ASN A 553 -11.65 -6.93 31.47
CA ASN A 553 -10.27 -7.33 31.75
C ASN A 553 -10.17 -8.14 33.04
N ASP A 554 -10.50 -9.42 32.96
CA ASP A 554 -10.45 -10.39 34.07
C ASP A 554 -10.18 -11.81 33.52
N GLU A 555 -10.01 -12.80 34.40
CA GLU A 555 -9.65 -14.19 34.09
C GLU A 555 -10.49 -14.84 32.97
N PRO A 556 -11.80 -14.59 32.80
CA PRO A 556 -12.55 -15.13 31.67
C PRO A 556 -11.98 -14.71 30.31
N LEU A 557 -11.61 -13.43 30.13
CA LEU A 557 -10.99 -12.93 28.91
C LEU A 557 -9.61 -13.55 28.71
N TRP A 558 -8.80 -13.56 29.77
CA TRP A 558 -7.44 -14.10 29.73
C TRP A 558 -7.42 -15.59 29.37
N SER A 559 -8.36 -16.37 29.90
CA SER A 559 -8.53 -17.78 29.58
C SER A 559 -8.89 -18.00 28.11
N GLN A 560 -9.81 -17.20 27.56
CA GLN A 560 -10.15 -17.26 26.13
C GLN A 560 -8.96 -16.91 25.24
N LEU A 561 -8.18 -15.86 25.59
CA LEU A 561 -6.97 -15.48 24.86
C LEU A 561 -5.93 -16.60 24.88
N ARG A 562 -5.64 -17.19 26.05
CA ARG A 562 -4.70 -18.33 26.15
C ARG A 562 -5.16 -19.52 25.33
N LEU A 563 -6.45 -19.85 25.35
CA LEU A 563 -7.00 -20.98 24.61
C LEU A 563 -6.88 -20.76 23.09
N ASN A 564 -7.37 -19.63 22.58
CA ASN A 564 -7.42 -19.35 21.14
C ASN A 564 -6.02 -19.22 20.54
N ILE A 565 -5.11 -18.50 21.21
CA ILE A 565 -3.70 -18.38 20.80
C ILE A 565 -3.00 -19.73 20.95
N GLY A 566 -3.29 -20.47 22.02
CA GLY A 566 -2.74 -21.80 22.27
C GLY A 566 -3.07 -22.80 21.17
N ILE A 567 -4.30 -22.78 20.64
CA ILE A 567 -4.73 -23.62 19.50
C ILE A 567 -3.95 -23.25 18.25
N PHE A 568 -3.89 -21.96 17.90
CA PHE A 568 -3.14 -21.49 16.72
C PHE A 568 -1.66 -21.90 16.75
N MET A 569 -1.00 -21.66 17.89
CA MET A 569 0.40 -22.05 18.08
C MET A 569 0.58 -23.57 18.06
N HIS A 570 -0.39 -24.33 18.58
CA HIS A 570 -0.38 -25.79 18.49
C HIS A 570 -0.46 -26.28 17.04
N ASP A 571 -1.30 -25.65 16.22
CA ASP A 571 -1.44 -26.01 14.81
C ASP A 571 -0.15 -25.73 14.03
N LEU A 572 0.55 -24.62 14.32
CA LEU A 572 1.89 -24.36 13.77
C LEU A 572 2.91 -25.41 14.22
N PHE A 573 2.89 -25.81 15.50
CA PHE A 573 3.74 -26.90 15.99
C PHE A 573 3.48 -28.20 15.23
N ARG A 574 2.21 -28.57 15.00
CA ARG A 574 1.83 -29.78 14.24
C ARG A 574 2.27 -29.73 12.77
N GLN A 575 2.34 -28.53 12.21
CA GLN A 575 2.87 -28.29 10.86
C GLN A 575 4.41 -28.27 10.83
N GLY A 576 5.08 -28.42 11.98
CA GLY A 576 6.53 -28.44 12.09
C GLY A 576 7.18 -27.06 12.02
N ALA A 577 6.47 -25.99 12.40
CA ALA A 577 7.01 -24.63 12.38
C ALA A 577 8.07 -24.35 13.47
N PHE A 578 8.06 -25.15 14.54
CA PHE A 578 8.88 -24.94 15.73
C PHE A 578 9.86 -26.09 15.98
N GLN A 579 10.92 -25.81 16.73
CA GLN A 579 11.83 -26.81 17.26
C GLN A 579 11.20 -27.57 18.44
N GLY A 580 11.74 -28.75 18.74
CA GLY A 580 11.34 -29.56 19.89
C GLY A 580 10.38 -30.70 19.52
N GLY A 581 10.42 -31.79 20.30
CA GLY A 581 9.56 -32.95 20.09
C GLY A 581 8.19 -32.85 20.78
N LYS A 582 7.99 -31.83 21.64
CA LYS A 582 6.78 -31.64 22.44
C LYS A 582 6.37 -30.16 22.44
N PRO A 583 5.06 -29.84 22.54
CA PRO A 583 4.58 -28.46 22.52
C PRO A 583 5.24 -27.53 23.55
N ALA A 584 5.50 -28.02 24.77
CA ALA A 584 6.09 -27.23 25.85
C ALA A 584 7.53 -26.77 25.59
N ASP A 585 8.27 -27.47 24.72
CA ASP A 585 9.61 -27.07 24.28
C ASP A 585 9.54 -26.10 23.09
N ALA A 586 8.41 -26.07 22.39
CA ALA A 586 8.21 -25.42 21.11
C ALA A 586 7.59 -24.02 21.24
N TYR A 587 6.63 -23.83 22.12
CA TYR A 587 5.98 -22.54 22.35
C TYR A 587 5.35 -22.44 23.75
N PHE A 588 5.08 -21.21 24.18
CA PHE A 588 4.23 -20.94 25.34
C PHE A 588 3.35 -19.72 25.10
N VAL A 589 2.22 -19.68 25.80
CA VAL A 589 1.29 -18.54 25.81
C VAL A 589 0.95 -18.25 27.27
N ARG A 590 1.19 -17.02 27.73
CA ARG A 590 0.85 -16.56 29.07
C ARG A 590 -0.02 -15.32 28.98
N CYS A 591 -1.15 -15.36 29.67
CA CYS A 591 -2.06 -14.24 29.87
C CYS A 591 -2.82 -14.56 31.16
N ASP A 592 -2.43 -13.94 32.26
CA ASP A 592 -3.01 -14.13 33.59
C ASP A 592 -2.55 -13.00 34.53
N SER A 593 -2.88 -13.11 35.81
CA SER A 593 -2.47 -12.15 36.84
C SER A 593 -0.96 -12.05 37.06
N THR A 594 -0.15 -12.97 36.51
CA THR A 594 1.31 -12.86 36.54
C THR A 594 1.86 -12.00 35.39
N THR A 595 1.10 -11.85 34.30
CA THR A 595 1.46 -10.99 33.16
C THR A 595 0.74 -9.64 33.20
N THR A 596 -0.49 -9.60 33.73
CA THR A 596 -1.33 -8.40 33.80
C THR A 596 -1.54 -8.02 35.27
N THR A 597 -0.91 -6.93 35.71
CA THR A 597 -1.00 -6.45 37.10
C THR A 597 -2.28 -5.65 37.34
N GLN A 598 -2.65 -5.41 38.61
CA GLN A 598 -3.81 -4.55 38.92
C GLN A 598 -3.66 -3.14 38.30
N SER A 599 -2.44 -2.58 38.27
CA SER A 599 -2.22 -1.29 37.61
C SER A 599 -2.44 -1.35 36.09
N ASP A 600 -2.23 -2.49 35.45
CA ASP A 600 -2.52 -2.67 34.03
C ASP A 600 -4.03 -2.76 33.82
N ILE A 601 -4.74 -3.50 34.68
CA ILE A 601 -6.20 -3.61 34.67
C ILE A 601 -6.85 -2.22 34.81
N ASP A 602 -6.39 -1.43 35.78
CA ASP A 602 -6.89 -0.06 36.01
C ASP A 602 -6.64 0.88 34.82
N LYS A 603 -5.65 0.56 33.96
CA LYS A 603 -5.34 1.27 32.71
C LYS A 603 -5.99 0.65 31.47
N GLY A 604 -6.75 -0.45 31.61
CA GLY A 604 -7.35 -1.19 30.50
C GLY A 604 -6.33 -1.96 29.64
N ILE A 605 -5.15 -2.28 30.18
CA ILE A 605 -4.08 -3.00 29.50
C ILE A 605 -4.18 -4.51 29.80
N VAL A 606 -4.10 -5.33 28.76
CA VAL A 606 -3.97 -6.80 28.86
C VAL A 606 -2.61 -7.21 28.29
N ASN A 607 -1.79 -7.90 29.08
CA ASN A 607 -0.46 -8.33 28.66
C ASN A 607 -0.46 -9.81 28.28
N ILE A 608 -0.25 -10.08 26.99
CA ILE A 608 -0.13 -11.43 26.43
C ILE A 608 1.34 -11.67 26.08
N ILE A 609 1.94 -12.70 26.66
CA ILE A 609 3.32 -13.11 26.37
C ILE A 609 3.28 -14.41 25.56
N VAL A 610 3.75 -14.35 24.33
CA VAL A 610 3.90 -15.51 23.44
C VAL A 610 5.39 -15.72 23.19
N GLY A 611 5.86 -16.94 23.43
CA GLY A 611 7.21 -17.36 23.08
C GLY A 611 7.17 -18.57 22.16
N PHE A 612 8.15 -18.69 21.27
CA PHE A 612 8.27 -19.82 20.34
C PHE A 612 9.74 -20.14 20.06
N ALA A 613 10.03 -21.38 19.71
CA ALA A 613 11.36 -21.88 19.35
C ALA A 613 11.45 -22.05 17.83
N PRO A 614 12.06 -21.10 17.09
CA PRO A 614 12.09 -21.16 15.63
C PRO A 614 13.06 -22.22 15.09
N LEU A 615 12.77 -22.74 13.90
CA LEU A 615 13.71 -23.57 13.14
C LEU A 615 14.86 -22.71 12.57
N LYS A 616 16.07 -22.89 13.11
CA LYS A 616 17.28 -22.27 12.56
C LYS A 616 17.85 -23.12 11.41
N PRO A 617 18.19 -22.54 10.24
CA PRO A 617 18.85 -23.26 9.16
C PRO A 617 20.19 -23.86 9.58
N ALA A 618 20.51 -25.05 9.07
CA ALA A 618 21.84 -25.64 9.20
C ALA A 618 22.78 -24.98 8.16
N GLU A 619 23.71 -24.16 8.62
CA GLU A 619 24.65 -23.44 7.73
C GLU A 619 25.86 -24.31 7.32
N PHE A 620 26.21 -25.30 8.13
CA PHE A 620 27.34 -26.19 7.91
C PHE A 620 26.94 -27.64 8.19
N VAL A 621 27.31 -28.54 7.28
CA VAL A 621 27.26 -29.99 7.51
C VAL A 621 28.69 -30.48 7.50
N ILE A 622 29.21 -30.81 8.68
CA ILE A 622 30.55 -31.38 8.83
C ILE A 622 30.42 -32.89 8.80
N ILE A 623 30.94 -33.52 7.75
CA ILE A 623 31.00 -34.97 7.62
C ILE A 623 32.34 -35.44 8.17
N TYR A 624 32.30 -36.16 9.30
CA TYR A 624 33.48 -36.81 9.86
C TYR A 624 33.61 -38.21 9.23
N LEU A 625 34.64 -38.39 8.39
CA LEU A 625 34.97 -39.69 7.81
C LEU A 625 36.12 -40.31 8.61
N GLN A 626 35.83 -41.39 9.34
CA GLN A 626 36.84 -42.18 10.02
C GLN A 626 37.01 -43.51 9.27
N GLN A 627 38.23 -43.77 8.78
CA GLN A 627 38.58 -45.09 8.28
C GLN A 627 38.80 -46.03 9.46
N ILE A 628 37.91 -47.02 9.61
CA ILE A 628 38.08 -48.08 10.61
C ILE A 628 39.14 -49.05 10.07
N ALA A 629 40.32 -49.09 10.71
CA ALA A 629 41.32 -50.12 10.46
C ALA A 629 41.17 -51.23 11.53
N GLY A 630 40.49 -52.33 11.18
CA GLY A 630 40.41 -53.54 12.01
C GLY A 630 39.01 -54.15 12.13
N ASN A 631 38.87 -55.40 11.65
CA ASN A 631 37.73 -56.33 11.64
C ASN A 631 36.33 -55.81 12.05
N LEU A 632 35.48 -55.61 11.04
CA LEU A 632 34.05 -55.87 11.15
C LEU A 632 33.86 -57.39 11.36
N ALA A 633 33.85 -57.85 12.61
CA ALA A 633 33.34 -59.19 12.92
C ALA A 633 31.81 -59.14 12.81
N ALA A 634 31.29 -60.16 12.12
CA ALA A 634 29.94 -60.30 11.55
C ALA A 634 28.76 -60.07 12.49
#